data_AF-A0ABD1AAK9-F1
#
_entry.id   AF-A0ABD1AAK9-F1
#
_cell.length_a   1.000
_cell.length_b   1.000
_cell.length_c   1.000
_cell.angle_alpha   90.00
_cell.angle_beta   90.00
_cell.angle_gamma   90.00
#
_symmetry.space_group_name_H-M   'P 1'
#
loop_
_entity.id
_entity.type
_entity.pdbx_description
1 polymer ?
#
loop_
_entity_poly.entity_id
_entity_poly.type
_entity_poly.pdbx_seq_one_letter_code
_entity_poly.pdbx_strand_id
1 'polypeptide(L)'
;MMRSMLFRKRCLVQRSNRLLFRSFSVEIEKIPDASAEIAGILNQGNWRDTLVFSNLSIEINPDVVLSVLRSKRVDDPSRLLSFFNLVDSQKVTEQKLDSFSFLAWNLCNFGSFEKAHSVVIRMIERKWPVAEVWSSIVRCSREFAGKSDDGVLFGILIDGYIEKGFLDEAVFVISSTMDLDLVPSLVRCNHLMDALLKRNRLDLFWDSYNGMVERNVVFDVQSYEMLIVAHCRAGNVQLAKDVLHKTEEEFGKATLNVYSLVVEALCKKGDLDEALGLKKSMICKGLVVSKQSYSILIDELCKRKRLEDAKSLLVEMDTFGVFPDNVSYSMLIDGLLKGRDAVAANGLVHEMVSHGIRIDPKMYDYFICVMSKEGAMEKANALFDGMIESGVTPGARAYAGLIEGYFRKNNVLKGYELFVEMKKRNIVISPYTYGTAVKGMCSSGDLDGAYNIVKEMGASGCKPNVVIYTTLIKTFLQKSRFEDAVRVLKEMKEQGITPDTFCYNSLIIGLSKAKRMDEARSYLVEMVENGLKPDAFTYGAFISGYIEAGEFASADKYVKEMLECGVIPNKVLCTGLINEYCKKGKVIEACSAFRSMVEQGILGDAKTYTVLMNGLVKNGKVNDAEEIFQEMRGKGITPDVFSYGTLIDGFSKLGNMQKAYSIFDEMVQEGLTPNVIIYNMLLGGFCRSGEIEKAKELLDEMSGKGFPPNAVTYCTIIDGCCKSGDLTEAFRLFDEMKLKGIIPDSFVYTTLVDGCCRLNDMERAITIFETNEKDCASTAAPLNALINCVFKFGETELKPELMKRLMDGSFDRLGKPNDVTYNIMIDYLCKEGNMEAGRGLLHHMKKENLMPSVVTYTSLLNGYDKMGRRSEIFSVFDEAIAAGIEPDNIMYSVIINAFLKEGMTTEALVLVDKMFAKNAVEDGCKLSISTCRSLLFGFARVGGVEAAEKVMENMVRLKYIPDSSSVTELINESCISSNQRMEADATP
;
A
#
# COMPACT_ATOMS: atom_id res chain seq x y z
N MET A 1 36.64 -21.66 -22.55
CA MET A 1 37.84 -22.33 -21.99
C MET A 1 37.83 -22.50 -20.45
N MET A 2 36.69 -22.39 -19.74
CA MET A 2 36.60 -22.64 -18.28
C MET A 2 35.42 -23.53 -17.84
N ARG A 3 34.87 -24.36 -18.75
CA ARG A 3 33.87 -25.39 -18.41
C ARG A 3 34.34 -26.84 -18.60
N SER A 4 35.48 -27.07 -19.26
CA SER A 4 36.06 -28.42 -19.47
C SER A 4 36.82 -28.98 -18.26
N MET A 5 36.96 -28.24 -17.15
CA MET A 5 37.65 -28.71 -15.94
C MET A 5 36.74 -29.41 -14.92
N LEU A 6 35.42 -29.21 -14.97
CA LEU A 6 34.53 -29.74 -13.94
C LEU A 6 34.20 -31.23 -14.12
N PHE A 7 34.19 -31.74 -15.35
CA PHE A 7 34.00 -33.18 -15.59
C PHE A 7 35.26 -34.00 -15.28
N ARG A 8 36.46 -33.40 -15.42
CA ARG A 8 37.73 -34.04 -15.02
C ARG A 8 37.88 -34.24 -13.50
N LYS A 9 37.07 -33.59 -12.66
CA LYS A 9 37.20 -33.66 -11.19
C LYS A 9 36.32 -34.70 -10.49
N ARG A 10 35.36 -35.35 -11.17
CA ARG A 10 34.56 -36.44 -10.56
C ARG A 10 35.06 -37.86 -10.87
N CYS A 11 36.04 -38.02 -11.77
CA CYS A 11 36.71 -39.31 -12.03
C CYS A 11 38.11 -39.42 -11.40
N LEU A 12 38.48 -38.52 -10.48
CA LEU A 12 39.76 -38.55 -9.77
C LEU A 12 39.59 -38.88 -8.28
N VAL A 13 38.88 -39.97 -7.96
CA VAL A 13 39.01 -40.66 -6.67
C VAL A 13 39.00 -42.16 -6.91
N GLN A 14 40.13 -42.67 -7.41
CA GLN A 14 40.72 -43.96 -7.04
C GLN A 14 41.98 -44.18 -7.90
N ARG A 15 43.01 -43.37 -7.64
CA ARG A 15 44.40 -43.77 -7.91
C ARG A 15 45.17 -43.67 -6.61
N SER A 16 45.12 -44.75 -5.85
CA SER A 16 46.14 -45.13 -4.87
C SER A 16 45.93 -46.61 -4.55
N ASN A 17 46.41 -47.46 -5.45
CA ASN A 17 47.08 -48.69 -5.05
C ASN A 17 48.07 -49.06 -6.16
N ARG A 18 49.33 -48.69 -5.90
CA ARG A 18 50.49 -49.36 -6.49
C ARG A 18 50.45 -50.82 -6.02
N LEU A 19 49.96 -51.73 -6.84
CA LEU A 19 50.22 -53.15 -6.68
C LEU A 19 50.51 -53.74 -8.07
N LEU A 20 51.81 -53.93 -8.31
CA LEU A 20 52.42 -54.97 -9.15
C LEU A 20 51.62 -55.39 -10.39
N PHE A 21 51.93 -54.77 -11.54
CA PHE A 21 51.79 -55.46 -12.83
C PHE A 21 52.74 -56.66 -12.83
N ARG A 22 52.27 -57.82 -12.36
CA ARG A 22 52.75 -59.10 -12.86
C ARG A 22 52.13 -59.26 -14.25
N SER A 23 53.00 -59.25 -15.25
CA SER A 23 52.75 -59.90 -16.53
C SER A 23 52.25 -61.32 -16.28
N PHE A 24 50.94 -61.52 -16.30
CA PHE A 24 50.38 -62.85 -16.51
C PHE A 24 50.30 -63.07 -18.01
N SER A 25 51.48 -63.34 -18.58
CA SER A 25 51.58 -64.33 -19.64
C SER A 25 51.10 -65.63 -19.01
N VAL A 26 49.81 -65.95 -19.13
CA VAL A 26 49.36 -67.31 -18.84
C VAL A 26 49.78 -68.15 -20.02
N GLU A 27 50.73 -69.05 -19.76
CA GLU A 27 51.13 -70.11 -20.68
C GLU A 27 49.89 -70.84 -21.18
N ILE A 28 49.69 -70.79 -22.49
CA ILE A 28 48.82 -71.70 -23.22
C ILE A 28 49.51 -73.06 -23.16
N GLU A 29 49.25 -73.86 -22.14
CA GLU A 29 49.56 -75.29 -22.17
C GLU A 29 48.75 -76.04 -21.10
N LYS A 30 47.87 -76.93 -21.58
CA LYS A 30 46.98 -77.89 -20.86
C LYS A 30 45.51 -77.48 -20.59
N ILE A 31 44.72 -77.17 -21.64
CA ILE A 31 43.31 -77.62 -21.71
C ILE A 31 42.90 -78.04 -23.15
N PRO A 32 43.48 -79.09 -23.77
CA PRO A 32 43.12 -79.46 -25.15
C PRO A 32 41.98 -80.47 -25.28
N ASP A 33 41.66 -81.27 -24.24
CA ASP A 33 40.73 -82.40 -24.41
C ASP A 33 39.25 -82.03 -24.28
N ALA A 34 38.87 -81.33 -23.21
CA ALA A 34 37.45 -81.05 -22.95
C ALA A 34 36.80 -80.14 -24.02
N SER A 35 37.53 -79.16 -24.56
CA SER A 35 36.99 -78.25 -25.59
C SER A 35 36.81 -78.93 -26.95
N ALA A 36 37.70 -79.87 -27.30
CA ALA A 36 37.64 -80.67 -28.52
C ALA A 36 36.47 -81.67 -28.48
N GLU A 37 36.28 -82.32 -27.35
CA GLU A 37 35.24 -83.31 -27.12
C GLU A 37 33.84 -82.67 -27.09
N ILE A 38 33.70 -81.54 -26.39
CA ILE A 38 32.45 -80.76 -26.38
C ILE A 38 32.12 -80.22 -27.78
N ALA A 39 33.09 -79.71 -28.53
CA ALA A 39 32.87 -79.29 -29.92
C ALA A 39 32.44 -80.46 -30.82
N GLY A 40 33.00 -81.65 -30.62
CA GLY A 40 32.58 -82.88 -31.30
C GLY A 40 31.14 -83.29 -30.99
N ILE A 41 30.71 -83.18 -29.72
CA ILE A 41 29.33 -83.44 -29.29
C ILE A 41 28.36 -82.42 -29.91
N LEU A 42 28.71 -81.14 -29.95
CA LEU A 42 27.88 -80.07 -30.51
C LEU A 42 27.62 -80.20 -32.02
N ASN A 43 28.49 -80.91 -32.74
CA ASN A 43 28.29 -81.20 -34.17
C ASN A 43 27.33 -82.38 -34.42
N GLN A 44 26.91 -83.12 -33.38
CA GLN A 44 25.94 -84.22 -33.49
C GLN A 44 24.49 -83.71 -33.49
N GLY A 45 23.59 -84.42 -34.19
CA GLY A 45 22.18 -84.04 -34.31
C GLY A 45 21.40 -84.06 -32.99
N ASN A 46 21.83 -84.85 -31.99
CA ASN A 46 21.17 -84.96 -30.68
C ASN A 46 22.09 -84.51 -29.51
N TRP A 47 22.86 -83.45 -29.74
CA TRP A 47 23.90 -82.99 -28.81
C TRP A 47 23.39 -82.66 -27.39
N ARG A 48 22.12 -82.27 -27.22
CA ARG A 48 21.54 -81.95 -25.90
C ARG A 48 21.47 -83.17 -24.99
N ASP A 49 20.99 -84.29 -25.52
CA ASP A 49 20.89 -85.53 -24.74
C ASP A 49 22.29 -86.07 -24.45
N THR A 50 23.16 -86.11 -25.46
CA THR A 50 24.56 -86.57 -25.31
C THR A 50 25.36 -85.77 -24.28
N LEU A 51 25.12 -84.46 -24.18
CA LEU A 51 25.77 -83.59 -23.20
C LEU A 51 25.23 -83.78 -21.76
N VAL A 52 23.96 -84.15 -21.61
CA VAL A 52 23.33 -84.42 -20.31
C VAL A 52 23.73 -85.80 -19.76
N PHE A 53 23.88 -86.80 -20.64
CA PHE A 53 24.28 -88.16 -20.26
C PHE A 53 25.79 -88.34 -20.07
N SER A 54 26.60 -87.34 -20.41
CA SER A 54 28.06 -87.36 -20.20
C SER A 54 28.45 -86.75 -18.84
N ASN A 55 29.45 -87.35 -18.17
CA ASN A 55 30.00 -86.86 -16.88
C ASN A 55 30.68 -85.47 -16.96
N LEU A 56 30.69 -84.85 -18.15
CA LEU A 56 31.27 -83.54 -18.43
C LEU A 56 30.45 -82.37 -17.86
N SER A 57 29.21 -82.61 -17.43
CA SER A 57 28.32 -81.60 -16.84
C SER A 57 28.83 -80.98 -15.53
N ILE A 58 29.83 -81.59 -14.88
CA ILE A 58 30.43 -81.11 -13.62
C ILE A 58 31.68 -80.22 -13.84
N GLU A 59 32.30 -80.25 -15.03
CA GLU A 59 33.59 -79.58 -15.30
C GLU A 59 33.51 -78.35 -16.24
N ILE A 60 32.31 -77.91 -16.61
CA ILE A 60 32.12 -76.75 -17.52
C ILE A 60 32.40 -75.44 -16.77
N ASN A 61 33.67 -75.14 -16.56
CA ASN A 61 34.14 -73.84 -16.10
C ASN A 61 33.99 -72.81 -17.26
N PRO A 62 33.64 -71.54 -16.98
CA PRO A 62 33.65 -70.44 -17.94
C PRO A 62 34.87 -70.37 -18.90
N ASP A 63 36.05 -70.84 -18.47
CA ASP A 63 37.25 -70.94 -19.34
C ASP A 63 37.12 -72.00 -20.46
N VAL A 64 36.47 -73.12 -20.17
CA VAL A 64 36.19 -74.17 -21.15
C VAL A 64 35.13 -73.69 -22.14
N VAL A 65 34.09 -72.98 -21.66
CA VAL A 65 33.05 -72.37 -22.51
C VAL A 65 33.65 -71.37 -23.48
N LEU A 66 34.50 -70.46 -23.00
CA LEU A 66 35.19 -69.50 -23.85
C LEU A 66 36.11 -70.19 -24.87
N SER A 67 36.80 -71.27 -24.47
CA SER A 67 37.67 -72.04 -25.37
C SER A 67 36.88 -72.79 -26.45
N VAL A 68 35.73 -73.38 -26.11
CA VAL A 68 34.81 -74.03 -27.07
C VAL A 68 34.30 -73.02 -28.08
N LEU A 69 33.85 -71.85 -27.62
CA LEU A 69 33.40 -70.76 -28.48
C LEU A 69 34.54 -70.31 -29.42
N ARG A 70 35.75 -70.08 -28.90
CA ARG A 70 36.92 -69.63 -29.69
C ARG A 70 37.48 -70.69 -30.65
N SER A 71 37.20 -71.97 -30.44
CA SER A 71 37.86 -73.09 -31.15
C SER A 71 37.60 -73.17 -32.67
N LYS A 72 36.62 -72.42 -33.20
CA LYS A 72 36.17 -72.47 -34.62
C LYS A 72 35.79 -73.87 -35.13
N ARG A 73 35.46 -74.82 -34.25
CA ARG A 73 35.14 -76.22 -34.62
C ARG A 73 33.65 -76.50 -34.83
N VAL A 74 32.79 -75.52 -34.53
CA VAL A 74 31.33 -75.61 -34.69
C VAL A 74 30.89 -74.43 -35.55
N ASP A 75 30.45 -74.72 -36.77
CA ASP A 75 30.11 -73.69 -37.76
C ASP A 75 28.67 -73.15 -37.65
N ASP A 76 27.81 -73.75 -36.79
CA ASP A 76 26.41 -73.33 -36.61
C ASP A 76 26.24 -72.37 -35.41
N PRO A 77 25.99 -71.06 -35.65
CA PRO A 77 25.81 -70.07 -34.59
C PRO A 77 24.59 -70.32 -33.69
N SER A 78 23.56 -70.99 -34.21
CA SER A 78 22.35 -71.29 -33.43
C SER A 78 22.58 -72.42 -32.42
N ARG A 79 23.46 -73.37 -32.74
CA ARG A 79 23.91 -74.41 -31.80
C ARG A 79 24.81 -73.84 -30.74
N LEU A 80 25.75 -72.96 -31.12
CA LEU A 80 26.60 -72.24 -30.15
C LEU A 80 25.77 -71.38 -29.18
N LEU A 81 24.76 -70.65 -29.67
CA LEU A 81 23.85 -69.90 -28.82
C LEU A 81 23.00 -70.82 -27.93
N SER A 82 22.53 -71.96 -28.44
CA SER A 82 21.75 -72.92 -27.65
C SER A 82 22.58 -73.59 -26.55
N PHE A 83 23.83 -73.93 -26.84
CA PHE A 83 24.79 -74.45 -25.88
C PHE A 83 25.09 -73.41 -24.80
N PHE A 84 25.39 -72.18 -25.23
CA PHE A 84 25.60 -71.07 -24.30
C PHE A 84 24.38 -70.82 -23.41
N ASN A 85 23.16 -70.82 -23.97
CA ASN A 85 21.93 -70.63 -23.19
C ASN A 85 21.69 -71.77 -22.19
N LEU A 86 22.00 -73.02 -22.55
CA LEU A 86 21.89 -74.16 -21.66
C LEU A 86 22.83 -73.98 -20.46
N VAL A 87 24.10 -73.67 -20.71
CA VAL A 87 25.11 -73.46 -19.66
C VAL A 87 24.79 -72.23 -18.82
N ASP A 88 24.34 -71.14 -19.44
CA ASP A 88 23.96 -69.90 -18.74
C ASP A 88 22.71 -70.08 -17.87
N SER A 89 21.77 -70.93 -18.28
CA SER A 89 20.55 -71.23 -17.51
C SER A 89 20.80 -72.02 -16.22
N GLN A 90 21.93 -72.73 -16.13
CA GLN A 90 22.27 -73.56 -14.98
C GLN A 90 22.72 -72.73 -13.76
N LYS A 91 23.05 -71.43 -13.93
CA LYS A 91 23.41 -70.47 -12.85
C LYS A 91 24.54 -70.90 -11.88
N VAL A 92 25.30 -71.96 -12.18
CA VAL A 92 26.33 -72.50 -11.27
C VAL A 92 27.59 -71.62 -11.22
N THR A 93 27.96 -70.97 -12.33
CA THR A 93 29.10 -70.04 -12.42
C THR A 93 28.78 -68.87 -13.36
N GLU A 94 29.25 -67.66 -13.02
CA GLU A 94 29.10 -66.49 -13.89
C GLU A 94 29.99 -66.63 -15.14
N GLN A 95 29.35 -66.56 -16.31
CA GLN A 95 30.06 -66.63 -17.60
C GLN A 95 30.89 -65.37 -17.85
N LYS A 96 32.06 -65.54 -18.51
CA LYS A 96 32.96 -64.43 -18.86
C LYS A 96 32.35 -63.54 -19.94
N LEU A 97 32.57 -62.23 -19.84
CA LEU A 97 32.17 -61.23 -20.84
C LEU A 97 32.68 -61.56 -22.23
N ASP A 98 33.92 -62.06 -22.35
CA ASP A 98 34.48 -62.45 -23.64
C ASP A 98 33.66 -63.53 -24.35
N SER A 99 32.94 -64.38 -23.60
CA SER A 99 32.04 -65.38 -24.17
C SER A 99 30.80 -64.72 -24.78
N PHE A 100 30.24 -63.70 -24.12
CA PHE A 100 29.12 -62.91 -24.64
C PHE A 100 29.54 -62.07 -25.85
N SER A 101 30.68 -61.37 -25.75
CA SER A 101 31.25 -60.54 -26.83
C SER A 101 31.53 -61.37 -28.09
N PHE A 102 32.13 -62.56 -27.93
CA PHE A 102 32.41 -63.46 -29.04
C PHE A 102 31.15 -64.02 -29.69
N LEU A 103 30.15 -64.40 -28.88
CA LEU A 103 28.89 -64.93 -29.39
C LEU A 103 28.10 -63.86 -30.15
N ALA A 104 28.05 -62.63 -29.62
CA ALA A 104 27.43 -61.49 -30.29
C ALA A 104 28.13 -61.17 -31.61
N TRP A 105 29.48 -61.18 -31.64
CA TRP A 105 30.26 -60.98 -32.86
C TRP A 105 30.03 -62.07 -33.91
N ASN A 106 30.05 -63.35 -33.51
CA ASN A 106 29.73 -64.45 -34.43
C ASN A 106 28.32 -64.34 -35.00
N LEU A 107 27.31 -64.09 -34.16
CA LEU A 107 25.93 -63.96 -34.62
C LEU A 107 25.75 -62.79 -35.61
N CYS A 108 26.49 -61.69 -35.45
CA CYS A 108 26.51 -60.59 -36.41
C CYS A 108 27.13 -61.00 -37.75
N ASN A 109 28.23 -61.76 -37.75
CA ASN A 109 28.90 -62.20 -38.97
C ASN A 109 28.04 -63.14 -39.82
N PHE A 110 27.20 -63.96 -39.18
CA PHE A 110 26.25 -64.85 -39.87
C PHE A 110 24.89 -64.18 -40.14
N GLY A 111 24.76 -62.86 -39.97
CA GLY A 111 23.55 -62.09 -40.30
C GLY A 111 22.36 -62.30 -39.36
N SER A 112 22.57 -62.93 -38.19
CA SER A 112 21.52 -63.21 -37.20
C SER A 112 21.37 -62.07 -36.18
N PHE A 113 21.03 -60.87 -36.66
CA PHE A 113 21.03 -59.63 -35.86
C PHE A 113 20.07 -59.66 -34.65
N GLU A 114 18.87 -60.24 -34.79
CA GLU A 114 17.90 -60.39 -33.69
C GLU A 114 18.45 -61.21 -32.52
N LYS A 115 19.15 -62.31 -32.84
CA LYS A 115 19.79 -63.18 -31.85
C LYS A 115 21.00 -62.48 -31.21
N ALA A 116 21.77 -61.74 -32.01
CA ALA A 116 22.88 -60.93 -31.51
C ALA A 116 22.39 -59.83 -30.55
N HIS A 117 21.31 -59.14 -30.91
CA HIS A 117 20.67 -58.13 -30.06
C HIS A 117 20.21 -58.73 -28.72
N SER A 118 19.58 -59.91 -28.73
CA SER A 118 19.21 -60.62 -27.49
C SER A 118 20.42 -60.96 -26.59
N VAL A 119 21.56 -61.34 -27.18
CA VAL A 119 22.81 -61.59 -26.43
C VAL A 119 23.35 -60.29 -25.83
N VAL A 120 23.35 -59.21 -26.60
CA VAL A 120 23.79 -57.88 -26.16
C VAL A 120 22.91 -57.34 -25.02
N ILE A 121 21.59 -57.48 -25.12
CA ILE A 121 20.66 -57.09 -24.06
C ILE A 121 20.98 -57.84 -22.75
N ARG A 122 21.23 -59.16 -22.82
CA ARG A 122 21.63 -59.94 -21.64
C ARG A 122 22.98 -59.51 -21.08
N MET A 123 23.93 -59.10 -21.94
CA MET A 123 25.21 -58.55 -21.53
C MET A 123 25.04 -57.22 -20.78
N ILE A 124 24.13 -56.34 -21.25
CA ILE A 124 23.81 -55.07 -20.61
C ILE A 124 23.10 -55.27 -19.26
N GLU A 125 22.16 -56.22 -19.17
CA GLU A 125 21.44 -56.52 -17.93
C GLU A 125 22.34 -56.99 -16.79
N ARG A 126 23.52 -57.55 -17.10
CA ARG A 126 24.54 -57.94 -16.12
C ARG A 126 25.41 -56.79 -15.61
N LYS A 127 25.25 -55.57 -16.12
CA LYS A 127 25.89 -54.33 -15.64
C LYS A 127 27.43 -54.35 -15.58
N TRP A 128 28.08 -54.96 -16.57
CA TRP A 128 29.53 -54.87 -16.72
C TRP A 128 29.95 -53.43 -17.06
N PRO A 129 31.14 -52.95 -16.63
CA PRO A 129 31.62 -51.63 -16.99
C PRO A 129 31.69 -51.46 -18.52
N VAL A 130 31.09 -50.40 -19.05
CA VAL A 130 31.02 -50.17 -20.52
C VAL A 130 32.40 -50.14 -21.18
N ALA A 131 33.44 -49.66 -20.48
CA ALA A 131 34.82 -49.67 -20.97
C ALA A 131 35.38 -51.10 -21.12
N GLU A 132 35.00 -52.01 -20.22
CA GLU A 132 35.41 -53.42 -20.30
C GLU A 132 34.65 -54.15 -21.40
N VAL A 133 33.32 -53.95 -21.48
CA VAL A 133 32.47 -54.44 -22.58
C VAL A 133 33.03 -53.99 -23.92
N TRP A 134 33.35 -52.70 -24.03
CA TRP A 134 33.93 -52.12 -25.22
C TRP A 134 35.28 -52.77 -25.57
N SER A 135 36.21 -52.82 -24.62
CA SER A 135 37.54 -53.41 -24.83
C SER A 135 37.49 -54.90 -25.17
N SER A 136 36.53 -55.64 -24.62
CA SER A 136 36.29 -57.06 -24.90
C SER A 136 35.83 -57.25 -26.35
N ILE A 137 34.89 -56.42 -26.82
CA ILE A 137 34.42 -56.49 -28.22
C ILE A 137 35.53 -56.07 -29.19
N VAL A 138 36.31 -55.02 -28.88
CA VAL A 138 37.49 -54.64 -29.69
C VAL A 138 38.53 -55.75 -29.73
N ARG A 139 38.76 -56.44 -28.60
CA ARG A 139 39.69 -57.56 -28.54
C ARG A 139 39.17 -58.74 -29.36
N CYS A 140 37.89 -59.07 -29.26
CA CYS A 140 37.26 -60.14 -30.05
C CYS A 140 37.29 -59.84 -31.56
N SER A 141 37.01 -58.61 -31.99
CA SER A 141 37.12 -58.24 -33.41
C SER A 141 38.55 -58.35 -33.93
N ARG A 142 39.54 -57.88 -33.17
CA ARG A 142 40.97 -57.96 -33.54
C ARG A 142 41.54 -59.39 -33.54
N GLU A 143 41.14 -60.24 -32.59
CA GLU A 143 41.59 -61.63 -32.49
C GLU A 143 41.11 -62.49 -33.68
N PHE A 144 40.01 -62.11 -34.34
CA PHE A 144 39.35 -62.93 -35.37
C PHE A 144 39.17 -62.23 -36.72
N ALA A 145 40.09 -61.31 -37.05
CA ALA A 145 40.07 -60.49 -38.26
C ALA A 145 39.71 -61.28 -39.54
N GLY A 146 38.47 -61.08 -39.99
CA GLY A 146 37.93 -61.56 -41.26
C GLY A 146 36.74 -60.67 -41.63
N LYS A 147 36.75 -60.15 -42.87
CA LYS A 147 35.81 -59.18 -43.49
C LYS A 147 34.41 -59.08 -42.86
N SER A 148 34.29 -58.46 -41.69
CA SER A 148 32.99 -58.06 -41.16
C SER A 148 33.05 -56.64 -40.65
N ASP A 149 31.88 -56.02 -40.75
CA ASP A 149 31.65 -54.61 -40.51
C ASP A 149 31.46 -54.45 -38.99
N ASP A 150 32.56 -54.30 -38.24
CA ASP A 150 32.55 -54.14 -36.78
C ASP A 150 31.55 -53.04 -36.33
N GLY A 151 31.24 -52.09 -37.21
CA GLY A 151 30.21 -51.06 -37.03
C GLY A 151 28.79 -51.59 -36.79
N VAL A 152 28.44 -52.79 -37.27
CA VAL A 152 27.10 -53.37 -37.06
C VAL A 152 26.91 -53.84 -35.62
N LEU A 153 27.93 -54.48 -35.04
CA LEU A 153 27.88 -54.92 -33.64
C LEU A 153 27.88 -53.73 -32.68
N PHE A 154 28.64 -52.67 -32.96
CA PHE A 154 28.54 -51.42 -32.19
C PHE A 154 27.19 -50.75 -32.33
N GLY A 155 26.59 -50.81 -33.52
CA GLY A 155 25.23 -50.34 -33.72
C GLY A 155 24.22 -51.05 -32.82
N ILE A 156 24.25 -52.38 -32.80
CA ILE A 156 23.39 -53.22 -31.93
C ILE A 156 23.65 -52.92 -30.45
N LEU A 157 24.91 -52.67 -30.06
CA LEU A 157 25.27 -52.28 -28.70
C LEU A 157 24.70 -50.92 -28.29
N ILE A 158 24.79 -49.92 -29.18
CA ILE A 158 24.23 -48.59 -28.97
C ILE A 158 22.71 -48.68 -28.83
N ASP A 159 22.04 -49.37 -29.76
CA ASP A 159 20.59 -49.55 -29.73
C ASP A 159 20.13 -50.27 -28.45
N GLY A 160 20.87 -51.30 -28.02
CA GLY A 160 20.59 -52.02 -26.77
C GLY A 160 20.75 -51.16 -25.51
N TYR A 161 21.77 -50.29 -25.46
CA TYR A 161 21.93 -49.34 -24.35
C TYR A 161 20.85 -48.25 -24.36
N ILE A 162 20.41 -47.78 -25.53
CA ILE A 162 19.29 -46.83 -25.67
C ILE A 162 17.98 -47.47 -25.17
N GLU A 163 17.68 -48.71 -25.57
CA GLU A 163 16.46 -49.43 -25.17
C GLU A 163 16.39 -49.60 -23.64
N LYS A 164 17.49 -50.00 -23.00
CA LYS A 164 17.58 -50.14 -21.54
C LYS A 164 17.73 -48.81 -20.81
N GLY A 165 17.99 -47.73 -21.55
CA GLY A 165 18.03 -46.38 -21.02
C GLY A 165 19.35 -45.94 -20.40
N PHE A 166 20.45 -46.64 -20.68
CA PHE A 166 21.82 -46.33 -20.27
C PHE A 166 22.47 -45.39 -21.29
N LEU A 167 22.10 -44.11 -21.24
CA LEU A 167 22.46 -43.12 -22.27
C LEU A 167 23.92 -42.64 -22.15
N ASP A 168 24.47 -42.53 -20.94
CA ASP A 168 25.86 -42.15 -20.71
C ASP A 168 26.81 -43.21 -21.30
N GLU A 169 26.46 -44.49 -21.13
CA GLU A 169 27.17 -45.63 -21.70
C GLU A 169 27.06 -45.69 -23.23
N ALA A 170 25.89 -45.38 -23.80
CA ALA A 170 25.71 -45.30 -25.25
C ALA A 170 26.58 -44.20 -25.88
N VAL A 171 26.67 -43.03 -25.26
CA VAL A 171 27.54 -41.92 -25.69
C VAL A 171 29.02 -42.30 -25.60
N PHE A 172 29.41 -43.04 -24.55
CA PHE A 172 30.77 -43.56 -24.42
C PHE A 172 31.13 -44.51 -25.58
N VAL A 173 30.22 -45.42 -25.96
CA VAL A 173 30.44 -46.34 -27.09
C VAL A 173 30.56 -45.57 -28.41
N ILE A 174 29.70 -44.58 -28.65
CA ILE A 174 29.82 -43.74 -29.86
C ILE A 174 31.13 -42.95 -29.88
N SER A 175 31.49 -42.30 -28.78
CA SER A 175 32.73 -41.50 -28.72
C SER A 175 33.95 -42.39 -28.96
N SER A 176 33.97 -43.56 -28.31
CA SER A 176 35.11 -44.47 -28.39
C SER A 176 35.20 -45.23 -29.72
N THR A 177 34.07 -45.43 -30.43
CA THR A 177 34.06 -45.98 -31.80
C THR A 177 34.55 -44.95 -32.81
N MET A 178 34.18 -43.67 -32.62
CA MET A 178 34.70 -42.59 -33.43
C MET A 178 36.21 -42.35 -33.23
N ASP A 179 36.78 -42.67 -32.06
CA ASP A 179 38.24 -42.62 -31.81
C ASP A 179 39.04 -43.69 -32.58
N LEU A 180 38.36 -44.69 -33.16
CA LEU A 180 38.97 -45.75 -33.98
C LEU A 180 38.79 -45.52 -35.49
N ASP A 181 38.39 -44.32 -35.93
CA ASP A 181 38.04 -43.95 -37.32
C ASP A 181 36.90 -44.78 -37.95
N LEU A 182 36.17 -45.55 -37.14
CA LEU A 182 34.95 -46.26 -37.55
C LEU A 182 33.78 -45.29 -37.43
N VAL A 183 33.38 -44.64 -38.53
CA VAL A 183 32.26 -43.68 -38.54
C VAL A 183 30.94 -44.43 -38.29
N PRO A 184 30.23 -44.20 -37.18
CA PRO A 184 28.91 -44.78 -36.98
C PRO A 184 27.95 -44.24 -38.02
N SER A 185 27.03 -45.07 -38.52
CA SER A 185 26.01 -44.62 -39.48
C SER A 185 25.20 -43.45 -38.92
N LEU A 186 25.00 -42.39 -39.71
CA LEU A 186 24.23 -41.19 -39.33
C LEU A 186 22.88 -41.50 -38.68
N VAL A 187 22.19 -42.54 -39.18
CA VAL A 187 20.90 -43.04 -38.65
C VAL A 187 20.98 -43.38 -37.15
N ARG A 188 22.07 -43.98 -36.69
CA ARG A 188 22.26 -44.38 -35.29
C ARG A 188 22.65 -43.20 -34.40
N CYS A 189 23.44 -42.27 -34.94
CA CYS A 189 23.70 -41.00 -34.27
C CYS A 189 22.41 -40.19 -34.09
N ASN A 190 21.56 -40.12 -35.12
CA ASN A 190 20.24 -39.51 -35.04
C ASN A 190 19.33 -40.23 -34.03
N HIS A 191 19.36 -41.57 -33.97
CA HIS A 191 18.61 -42.33 -32.97
C HIS A 191 19.04 -42.02 -31.53
N LEU A 192 20.35 -41.95 -31.27
CA LEU A 192 20.87 -41.53 -29.96
C LEU A 192 20.48 -40.08 -29.64
N MET A 193 20.67 -39.16 -30.57
CA MET A 193 20.33 -37.74 -30.41
C MET A 193 18.84 -37.56 -30.09
N ASP A 194 17.95 -38.29 -30.76
CA ASP A 194 16.51 -38.30 -30.46
C ASP A 194 16.23 -38.82 -29.04
N ALA A 195 16.87 -39.92 -28.63
CA ALA A 195 16.72 -40.49 -27.30
C ALA A 195 17.21 -39.53 -26.20
N LEU A 196 18.36 -38.86 -26.42
CA LEU A 196 18.91 -37.84 -25.54
C LEU A 196 17.96 -36.64 -25.40
N LEU A 197 17.41 -36.17 -26.52
CA LEU A 197 16.40 -35.12 -26.51
C LEU A 197 15.15 -35.56 -25.76
N LYS A 198 14.54 -36.71 -26.05
CA LYS A 198 13.33 -37.18 -25.36
C LYS A 198 13.48 -37.24 -23.83
N ARG A 199 14.69 -37.51 -23.32
CA ARG A 199 15.00 -37.53 -21.88
C ARG A 199 15.60 -36.23 -21.33
N ASN A 200 15.64 -35.17 -22.13
CA ASN A 200 16.15 -33.84 -21.78
C ASN A 200 17.62 -33.81 -21.29
N ARG A 201 18.47 -34.72 -21.79
CA ARG A 201 19.91 -34.78 -21.49
C ARG A 201 20.71 -33.95 -22.50
N LEU A 202 20.58 -32.63 -22.40
CA LEU A 202 21.23 -31.68 -23.32
C LEU A 202 22.76 -31.67 -23.18
N ASP A 203 23.29 -31.99 -21.99
CA ASP A 203 24.72 -32.12 -21.71
C ASP A 203 25.40 -33.11 -22.68
N LEU A 204 24.86 -34.33 -22.74
CA LEU A 204 25.36 -35.40 -23.60
C LEU A 204 25.05 -35.19 -25.08
N PHE A 205 23.96 -34.48 -25.39
CA PHE A 205 23.58 -34.15 -26.76
C PHE A 205 24.65 -33.28 -27.42
N TRP A 206 25.11 -32.23 -26.73
CA TRP A 206 26.14 -31.34 -27.25
C TRP A 206 27.49 -32.04 -27.42
N ASP A 207 27.86 -32.92 -26.49
CA ASP A 207 29.09 -33.71 -26.60
C ASP A 207 29.06 -34.63 -27.84
N SER A 208 27.94 -35.30 -28.08
CA SER A 208 27.74 -36.16 -29.24
C SER A 208 27.75 -35.36 -30.55
N TYR A 209 27.04 -34.23 -30.59
CA TYR A 209 26.98 -33.36 -31.76
C TYR A 209 28.36 -32.74 -32.10
N ASN A 210 29.07 -32.21 -31.11
CA ASN A 210 30.40 -31.63 -31.31
C ASN A 210 31.40 -32.69 -31.80
N GLY A 211 31.33 -33.92 -31.27
CA GLY A 211 32.15 -35.03 -31.74
C GLY A 211 31.89 -35.42 -33.20
N MET A 212 30.68 -35.22 -33.71
CA MET A 212 30.35 -35.39 -35.13
C MET A 212 30.85 -34.22 -36.01
N VAL A 213 30.75 -32.99 -35.50
CA VAL A 213 31.23 -31.77 -36.19
C VAL A 213 32.75 -31.79 -36.34
N GLU A 214 33.50 -32.14 -35.29
CA GLU A 214 34.97 -32.21 -35.31
C GLU A 214 35.50 -33.19 -36.37
N ARG A 215 34.69 -34.18 -36.76
CA ARG A 215 35.03 -35.21 -37.75
C ARG A 215 34.37 -35.00 -39.12
N ASN A 216 33.77 -33.83 -39.37
CA ASN A 216 33.15 -33.44 -40.64
C ASN A 216 32.05 -34.40 -41.15
N VAL A 217 31.21 -34.93 -40.25
CA VAL A 217 30.03 -35.73 -40.67
C VAL A 217 29.03 -34.82 -41.39
N VAL A 218 28.54 -35.26 -42.56
CA VAL A 218 27.49 -34.54 -43.30
C VAL A 218 26.14 -34.79 -42.62
N PHE A 219 25.48 -33.73 -42.17
CA PHE A 219 24.18 -33.79 -41.51
C PHE A 219 23.03 -33.83 -42.51
N ASP A 220 21.96 -34.54 -42.14
CA ASP A 220 20.70 -34.56 -42.87
C ASP A 220 19.69 -33.59 -42.25
N VAL A 221 18.52 -33.45 -42.90
CA VAL A 221 17.41 -32.61 -42.40
C VAL A 221 17.07 -32.97 -40.96
N GLN A 222 17.03 -34.27 -40.62
CA GLN A 222 16.66 -34.75 -39.29
C GLN A 222 17.68 -34.31 -38.21
N SER A 223 18.98 -34.34 -38.50
CA SER A 223 20.01 -33.81 -37.60
C SER A 223 19.84 -32.31 -37.35
N TYR A 224 19.54 -31.53 -38.39
CA TYR A 224 19.28 -30.09 -38.25
C TYR A 224 17.98 -29.80 -37.49
N GLU A 225 16.92 -30.58 -37.70
CA GLU A 225 15.68 -30.47 -36.92
C GLU A 225 15.93 -30.78 -35.42
N MET A 226 16.70 -31.82 -35.11
CA MET A 226 17.10 -32.15 -33.73
C MET A 226 17.92 -31.03 -33.09
N LEU A 227 18.81 -30.38 -33.84
CA LEU A 227 19.60 -29.23 -33.39
C LEU A 227 18.69 -28.04 -33.04
N ILE A 228 17.66 -27.77 -33.84
CA ILE A 228 16.67 -26.72 -33.54
C ILE A 228 15.93 -27.04 -32.24
N VAL A 229 15.48 -28.29 -32.06
CA VAL A 229 14.82 -28.73 -30.81
C VAL A 229 15.73 -28.57 -29.60
N ALA A 230 17.02 -28.92 -29.73
CA ALA A 230 18.01 -28.77 -28.68
C ALA A 230 18.20 -27.29 -28.28
N HIS A 231 18.36 -26.39 -29.26
CA HIS A 231 18.48 -24.96 -29.01
C HIS A 231 17.23 -24.35 -28.37
N CYS A 232 16.04 -24.75 -28.81
CA CYS A 232 14.77 -24.31 -28.21
C CYS A 232 14.67 -24.73 -26.73
N ARG A 233 15.06 -25.96 -26.38
CA ARG A 233 15.04 -26.45 -24.99
C ARG A 233 16.13 -25.85 -24.11
N ALA A 234 17.28 -25.49 -24.70
CA ALA A 234 18.34 -24.77 -24.02
C ALA A 234 18.01 -23.28 -23.77
N GLY A 235 16.92 -22.75 -24.34
CA GLY A 235 16.55 -21.32 -24.29
C GLY A 235 17.32 -20.44 -25.28
N ASN A 236 18.10 -21.03 -26.19
CA ASN A 236 18.94 -20.32 -27.17
C ASN A 236 18.17 -20.05 -28.47
N VAL A 237 17.11 -19.25 -28.37
CA VAL A 237 16.11 -19.10 -29.44
C VAL A 237 16.65 -18.42 -30.71
N GLN A 238 17.62 -17.51 -30.60
CA GLN A 238 18.23 -16.88 -31.78
C GLN A 238 19.01 -17.89 -32.62
N LEU A 239 19.82 -18.73 -31.97
CA LEU A 239 20.55 -19.80 -32.65
C LEU A 239 19.60 -20.82 -33.27
N ALA A 240 18.46 -21.11 -32.63
CA ALA A 240 17.43 -21.98 -33.21
C ALA A 240 16.87 -21.41 -34.52
N LYS A 241 16.69 -20.08 -34.62
CA LYS A 241 16.26 -19.40 -35.85
C LYS A 241 17.33 -19.40 -36.92
N ASP A 242 18.59 -19.13 -36.55
CA ASP A 242 19.70 -19.13 -37.49
C ASP A 242 19.87 -20.53 -38.12
N VAL A 243 19.74 -21.58 -37.31
CA VAL A 243 19.73 -22.97 -37.78
C VAL A 243 18.50 -23.25 -38.64
N LEU A 244 17.31 -22.75 -38.28
CA LEU A 244 16.11 -22.91 -39.12
C LEU A 244 16.29 -22.26 -40.50
N HIS A 245 16.86 -21.06 -40.58
CA HIS A 245 17.18 -20.40 -41.85
C HIS A 245 18.19 -21.21 -42.67
N LYS A 246 19.24 -21.73 -42.03
CA LYS A 246 20.23 -22.59 -42.69
C LYS A 246 19.61 -23.88 -43.23
N THR A 247 18.72 -24.51 -42.46
CA THR A 247 17.96 -25.69 -42.90
C THR A 247 17.06 -25.36 -44.09
N GLU A 248 16.46 -24.16 -44.10
CA GLU A 248 15.63 -23.71 -45.22
C GLU A 248 16.44 -23.44 -46.49
N GLU A 249 17.65 -22.88 -46.37
CA GLU A 249 18.58 -22.64 -47.48
C GLU A 249 19.12 -23.95 -48.08
N GLU A 250 19.48 -24.92 -47.23
CA GLU A 250 20.09 -26.18 -47.66
C GLU A 250 19.06 -27.22 -48.14
N PHE A 251 17.86 -27.28 -47.53
CA PHE A 251 16.90 -28.38 -47.74
C PHE A 251 15.46 -27.93 -48.04
N GLY A 252 15.17 -26.62 -48.08
CA GLY A 252 13.86 -26.08 -48.45
C GLY A 252 12.91 -25.87 -47.26
N LYS A 253 11.96 -26.79 -47.03
CA LYS A 253 10.92 -26.63 -45.98
C LYS A 253 11.20 -27.56 -44.79
N ALA A 254 11.27 -27.01 -43.59
CA ALA A 254 11.32 -27.79 -42.35
C ALA A 254 9.92 -28.37 -41.99
N THR A 255 9.88 -29.37 -41.11
CA THR A 255 8.59 -29.94 -40.65
C THR A 255 7.78 -28.95 -39.80
N LEU A 256 6.45 -29.06 -39.86
CA LEU A 256 5.50 -28.23 -39.09
C LEU A 256 5.82 -28.22 -37.58
N ASN A 257 6.25 -29.35 -37.03
CA ASN A 257 6.59 -29.51 -35.62
C ASN A 257 7.75 -28.58 -35.21
N VAL A 258 8.75 -28.41 -36.07
CA VAL A 258 9.92 -27.57 -35.81
C VAL A 258 9.50 -26.10 -35.76
N TYR A 259 8.68 -25.64 -36.70
CA TYR A 259 8.14 -24.28 -36.65
C TYR A 259 7.28 -24.04 -35.41
N SER A 260 6.38 -24.96 -35.06
CA SER A 260 5.56 -24.86 -33.84
C SER A 260 6.40 -24.79 -32.56
N LEU A 261 7.49 -25.56 -32.49
CA LEU A 261 8.44 -25.54 -31.36
C LEU A 261 9.24 -24.24 -31.29
N VAL A 262 9.65 -23.67 -32.42
CA VAL A 262 10.35 -22.37 -32.45
C VAL A 262 9.40 -21.24 -32.06
N VAL A 263 8.14 -21.28 -32.52
CA VAL A 263 7.10 -20.33 -32.07
C VAL A 263 6.89 -20.43 -30.56
N GLU A 264 6.78 -21.63 -30.00
CA GLU A 264 6.64 -21.83 -28.56
C GLU A 264 7.86 -21.30 -27.78
N ALA A 265 9.07 -21.55 -28.29
CA ALA A 265 10.31 -21.07 -27.67
C ALA A 265 10.43 -19.54 -27.70
N LEU A 266 10.02 -18.90 -28.82
CA LEU A 266 9.96 -17.44 -28.95
C LEU A 266 8.94 -16.83 -27.99
N CYS A 267 7.76 -17.44 -27.83
CA CYS A 267 6.76 -17.01 -26.86
C CYS A 267 7.30 -17.09 -25.42
N LYS A 268 8.00 -18.18 -25.05
CA LYS A 268 8.59 -18.34 -23.70
C LYS A 268 9.72 -17.35 -23.41
N LYS A 269 10.54 -17.02 -24.40
CA LYS A 269 11.61 -16.00 -24.27
C LYS A 269 11.04 -14.59 -24.23
N GLY A 270 9.88 -14.39 -24.85
CA GLY A 270 9.21 -13.12 -24.88
C GLY A 270 9.50 -12.26 -26.10
N ASP A 271 9.86 -12.86 -27.23
CA ASP A 271 10.10 -12.17 -28.50
C ASP A 271 8.87 -12.33 -29.42
N LEU A 272 7.78 -11.68 -29.03
CA LEU A 272 6.45 -11.87 -29.61
C LEU A 272 6.33 -11.42 -31.08
N ASP A 273 6.95 -10.29 -31.45
CA ASP A 273 6.88 -9.79 -32.84
C ASP A 273 7.58 -10.73 -33.82
N GLU A 274 8.65 -11.38 -33.37
CA GLU A 274 9.34 -12.40 -34.14
C GLU A 274 8.52 -13.69 -34.25
N ALA A 275 7.82 -14.08 -33.18
CA ALA A 275 6.89 -15.22 -33.21
C ALA A 275 5.75 -15.00 -34.22
N LEU A 276 5.18 -13.79 -34.23
CA LEU A 276 4.15 -13.40 -35.21
C LEU A 276 4.70 -13.32 -36.64
N GLY A 277 5.94 -12.85 -36.82
CA GLY A 277 6.63 -12.86 -38.10
C GLY A 277 6.86 -14.28 -38.63
N LEU A 278 7.30 -15.20 -37.76
CA LEU A 278 7.47 -16.61 -38.12
C LEU A 278 6.14 -17.27 -38.48
N LYS A 279 5.06 -16.97 -37.74
CA LYS A 279 3.70 -17.41 -38.08
C LYS A 279 3.28 -16.94 -39.48
N LYS A 280 3.49 -15.66 -39.81
CA LYS A 280 3.18 -15.12 -41.15
C LYS A 280 3.98 -15.84 -42.24
N SER A 281 5.25 -16.15 -41.97
CA SER A 281 6.11 -16.95 -42.87
C SER A 281 5.55 -18.37 -43.07
N MET A 282 5.06 -19.03 -42.01
CA MET A 282 4.42 -20.35 -42.11
C MET A 282 3.19 -20.32 -43.02
N ILE A 283 2.34 -19.31 -42.87
CA ILE A 283 1.12 -19.14 -43.68
C ILE A 283 1.49 -18.89 -45.16
N CYS A 284 2.47 -18.02 -45.43
CA CYS A 284 2.96 -17.77 -46.80
C CYS A 284 3.54 -19.03 -47.45
N LYS A 285 4.07 -19.96 -46.65
CA LYS A 285 4.64 -21.25 -47.11
C LYS A 285 3.59 -22.36 -47.25
N GLY A 286 2.31 -22.08 -46.96
CA GLY A 286 1.19 -23.02 -47.06
C GLY A 286 1.08 -24.02 -45.92
N LEU A 287 1.73 -23.76 -44.78
CA LEU A 287 1.64 -24.61 -43.59
C LEU A 287 0.45 -24.18 -42.72
N VAL A 288 -0.41 -25.14 -42.35
CA VAL A 288 -1.51 -24.89 -41.42
C VAL A 288 -0.95 -24.84 -40.00
N VAL A 289 -1.00 -23.66 -39.39
CA VAL A 289 -0.56 -23.45 -38.00
C VAL A 289 -1.43 -24.28 -37.07
N SER A 290 -0.80 -25.01 -36.13
CA SER A 290 -1.53 -25.87 -35.21
C SER A 290 -2.41 -25.06 -34.25
N LYS A 291 -3.53 -25.66 -33.82
CA LYS A 291 -4.42 -25.07 -32.79
C LYS A 291 -3.66 -24.71 -31.50
N GLN A 292 -2.72 -25.56 -31.08
CA GLN A 292 -1.87 -25.34 -29.90
C GLN A 292 -0.98 -24.11 -30.06
N SER A 293 -0.39 -23.90 -31.25
CA SER A 293 0.44 -22.71 -31.51
C SER A 293 -0.37 -21.41 -31.42
N TYR A 294 -1.63 -21.41 -31.89
CA TYR A 294 -2.52 -20.27 -31.71
C TYR A 294 -2.87 -20.01 -30.24
N SER A 295 -3.23 -21.03 -29.46
CA SER A 295 -3.53 -20.86 -28.04
C SER A 295 -2.33 -20.31 -27.24
N ILE A 296 -1.10 -20.76 -27.55
CA ILE A 296 0.12 -20.26 -26.93
C ILE A 296 0.39 -18.80 -27.30
N LEU A 297 0.17 -18.41 -28.56
CA LEU A 297 0.31 -17.02 -29.00
C LEU A 297 -0.71 -16.11 -28.32
N ILE A 298 -1.97 -16.56 -28.21
CA ILE A 298 -3.04 -15.81 -27.51
C ILE A 298 -2.69 -15.63 -26.02
N ASP A 299 -2.22 -16.68 -25.33
CA ASP A 299 -1.81 -16.59 -23.92
C ASP A 299 -0.70 -15.55 -23.69
N GLU A 300 0.33 -15.55 -24.53
CA GLU A 300 1.45 -14.61 -24.40
C GLU A 300 1.04 -13.17 -24.77
N LEU A 301 0.17 -13.00 -25.77
CA LEU A 301 -0.40 -11.69 -26.11
C LEU A 301 -1.23 -11.11 -24.96
N CYS A 302 -2.02 -11.95 -24.29
CA CYS A 302 -2.80 -11.58 -23.12
C CYS A 302 -1.91 -11.18 -21.94
N LYS A 303 -0.84 -11.92 -21.65
CA LYS A 303 0.15 -11.56 -20.60
C LYS A 303 0.80 -10.20 -20.85
N ARG A 304 1.00 -9.83 -22.11
CA ARG A 304 1.62 -8.58 -22.55
C ARG A 304 0.64 -7.42 -22.79
N LYS A 305 -0.65 -7.62 -22.52
CA LYS A 305 -1.72 -6.63 -22.72
C LYS A 305 -1.89 -6.15 -24.18
N ARG A 306 -1.43 -6.92 -25.18
CA ARG A 306 -1.64 -6.64 -26.62
C ARG A 306 -2.93 -7.29 -27.10
N LEU A 307 -4.05 -6.78 -26.58
CA LEU A 307 -5.37 -7.42 -26.68
C LEU A 307 -5.97 -7.36 -28.09
N GLU A 308 -5.68 -6.29 -28.86
CA GLU A 308 -6.17 -6.14 -30.24
C GLU A 308 -5.52 -7.15 -31.20
N ASP A 309 -4.22 -7.40 -31.03
CA ASP A 309 -3.51 -8.43 -31.80
C ASP A 309 -4.06 -9.82 -31.48
N ALA A 310 -4.41 -10.10 -30.21
CA ALA A 310 -5.02 -11.37 -29.81
C ALA A 310 -6.43 -11.56 -30.40
N LYS A 311 -7.25 -10.50 -30.48
CA LYS A 311 -8.54 -10.52 -31.18
C LYS A 311 -8.36 -10.80 -32.67
N SER A 312 -7.37 -10.17 -33.30
CA SER A 312 -7.08 -10.39 -34.72
C SER A 312 -6.72 -11.84 -35.02
N LEU A 313 -6.02 -12.52 -34.09
CA LEU A 313 -5.69 -13.93 -34.22
C LEU A 313 -6.92 -14.84 -34.12
N LEU A 314 -7.95 -14.51 -33.32
CA LEU A 314 -9.20 -15.28 -33.29
C LEU A 314 -9.97 -15.16 -34.61
N VAL A 315 -10.10 -13.94 -35.13
CA VAL A 315 -10.74 -13.71 -36.44
C VAL A 315 -10.00 -14.48 -37.53
N GLU A 316 -8.66 -14.45 -37.48
CA GLU A 316 -7.82 -15.19 -38.41
C GLU A 316 -8.03 -16.72 -38.29
N MET A 317 -8.12 -17.25 -37.07
CA MET A 317 -8.42 -18.67 -36.82
C MET A 317 -9.74 -19.10 -37.48
N ASP A 318 -10.78 -18.28 -37.40
CA ASP A 318 -12.08 -18.56 -38.03
C ASP A 318 -11.99 -18.50 -39.57
N THR A 319 -11.24 -17.55 -40.14
CA THR A 319 -11.05 -17.46 -41.60
C THR A 319 -10.31 -18.67 -42.18
N PHE A 320 -9.42 -19.30 -41.40
CA PHE A 320 -8.69 -20.51 -41.80
C PHE A 320 -9.37 -21.83 -41.36
N GLY A 321 -10.59 -21.76 -40.79
CA GLY A 321 -11.36 -22.95 -40.40
C GLY A 321 -10.84 -23.70 -39.17
N VAL A 322 -10.03 -23.03 -38.33
CA VAL A 322 -9.52 -23.59 -37.06
C VAL A 322 -10.36 -23.04 -35.91
N PHE A 323 -11.41 -23.76 -35.52
CA PHE A 323 -12.31 -23.28 -34.46
C PHE A 323 -11.59 -23.16 -33.10
N PRO A 324 -11.66 -22.01 -32.42
CA PRO A 324 -11.08 -21.82 -31.09
C PRO A 324 -11.75 -22.75 -30.07
N ASP A 325 -10.99 -23.22 -29.07
CA ASP A 325 -11.54 -24.02 -27.96
C ASP A 325 -11.92 -23.16 -26.74
N ASN A 326 -12.57 -23.80 -25.77
CA ASN A 326 -12.84 -23.25 -24.44
C ASN A 326 -11.58 -22.62 -23.81
N VAL A 327 -10.40 -23.18 -24.04
CA VAL A 327 -9.14 -22.71 -23.44
C VAL A 327 -8.71 -21.38 -24.07
N SER A 328 -8.78 -21.26 -25.40
CA SER A 328 -8.39 -20.05 -26.14
C SER A 328 -9.32 -18.88 -25.83
N TYR A 329 -10.64 -19.11 -25.81
CA TYR A 329 -11.62 -18.09 -25.40
C TYR A 329 -11.42 -17.70 -23.92
N SER A 330 -11.22 -18.66 -23.02
CA SER A 330 -10.97 -18.39 -21.59
C SER A 330 -9.74 -17.53 -21.36
N MET A 331 -8.63 -17.84 -22.03
CA MET A 331 -7.37 -17.08 -21.93
C MET A 331 -7.52 -15.66 -22.46
N LEU A 332 -8.25 -15.47 -23.56
CA LEU A 332 -8.51 -14.14 -24.10
C LEU A 332 -9.44 -13.32 -23.20
N ILE A 333 -10.53 -13.92 -22.72
CA ILE A 333 -11.46 -13.27 -21.82
C ILE A 333 -10.76 -12.91 -20.50
N ASP A 334 -9.91 -13.79 -19.95
CA ASP A 334 -9.06 -13.48 -18.79
C ASP A 334 -8.10 -12.31 -19.06
N GLY A 335 -7.47 -12.28 -20.24
CA GLY A 335 -6.62 -11.16 -20.67
C GLY A 335 -7.36 -9.83 -20.76
N LEU A 336 -8.55 -9.82 -21.37
CA LEU A 336 -9.39 -8.62 -21.52
C LEU A 336 -9.91 -8.11 -20.18
N LEU A 337 -10.31 -9.02 -19.31
CA LEU A 337 -10.71 -8.69 -17.95
C LEU A 337 -9.52 -8.15 -17.13
N LYS A 338 -8.32 -8.73 -17.22
CA LYS A 338 -7.13 -8.10 -16.61
C LYS A 338 -6.80 -6.73 -17.22
N GLY A 339 -7.16 -6.51 -18.48
CA GLY A 339 -7.05 -5.26 -19.21
C GLY A 339 -8.13 -4.21 -18.90
N ARG A 340 -9.11 -4.52 -18.04
CA ARG A 340 -10.28 -3.69 -17.73
C ARG A 340 -11.25 -3.43 -18.88
N ASP A 341 -11.26 -4.30 -19.90
CA ASP A 341 -12.22 -4.24 -21.00
C ASP A 341 -13.35 -5.28 -20.82
N ALA A 342 -14.23 -5.00 -19.85
CA ALA A 342 -15.41 -5.80 -19.56
C ALA A 342 -16.41 -5.89 -20.74
N VAL A 343 -16.38 -4.92 -21.66
CA VAL A 343 -17.32 -4.85 -22.78
C VAL A 343 -16.94 -5.87 -23.85
N ALA A 344 -15.68 -5.86 -24.28
CA ALA A 344 -15.18 -6.82 -25.24
C ALA A 344 -15.20 -8.26 -24.70
N ALA A 345 -14.86 -8.43 -23.42
CA ALA A 345 -14.95 -9.72 -22.74
C ALA A 345 -16.38 -10.31 -22.81
N ASN A 346 -17.41 -9.50 -22.56
CA ASN A 346 -18.81 -9.98 -22.65
C ASN A 346 -19.25 -10.26 -24.09
N GLY A 347 -18.77 -9.48 -25.07
CA GLY A 347 -19.01 -9.74 -26.49
C GLY A 347 -18.48 -11.11 -26.92
N LEU A 348 -17.26 -11.46 -26.49
CA LEU A 348 -16.66 -12.77 -26.76
C LEU A 348 -17.39 -13.94 -26.08
N VAL A 349 -17.97 -13.72 -24.89
CA VAL A 349 -18.81 -14.74 -24.24
C VAL A 349 -20.06 -15.02 -25.09
N HIS A 350 -20.72 -13.99 -25.63
CA HIS A 350 -21.84 -14.18 -26.54
C HIS A 350 -21.44 -14.85 -27.86
N GLU A 351 -20.27 -14.47 -28.41
CA GLU A 351 -19.70 -15.09 -29.60
C GLU A 351 -19.42 -16.59 -29.37
N MET A 352 -18.80 -16.93 -28.24
CA MET A 352 -18.53 -18.30 -27.83
C MET A 352 -19.82 -19.15 -27.71
N VAL A 353 -20.88 -18.57 -27.14
CA VAL A 353 -22.20 -19.23 -27.05
C VAL A 353 -22.85 -19.38 -28.43
N SER A 354 -22.73 -18.38 -29.31
CA SER A 354 -23.28 -18.43 -30.67
C SER A 354 -22.61 -19.51 -31.53
N HIS A 355 -21.34 -19.83 -31.25
CA HIS A 355 -20.61 -20.94 -31.86
C HIS A 355 -20.96 -22.32 -31.25
N GLY A 356 -21.93 -22.38 -30.33
CA GLY A 356 -22.41 -23.63 -29.71
C GLY A 356 -21.47 -24.22 -28.66
N ILE A 357 -20.48 -23.45 -28.18
CA ILE A 357 -19.52 -23.90 -27.19
C ILE A 357 -20.15 -23.76 -25.79
N ARG A 358 -20.31 -24.89 -25.08
CA ARG A 358 -20.80 -24.89 -23.69
C ARG A 358 -19.74 -24.32 -22.75
N ILE A 359 -20.09 -23.23 -22.08
CA ILE A 359 -19.27 -22.60 -21.04
C ILE A 359 -19.21 -23.53 -19.82
N ASP A 360 -18.00 -23.79 -19.32
CA ASP A 360 -17.77 -24.54 -18.09
C ASP A 360 -18.36 -23.77 -16.87
N PRO A 361 -19.09 -24.42 -15.95
CA PRO A 361 -19.52 -23.81 -14.68
C PRO A 361 -18.42 -23.02 -13.95
N LYS A 362 -17.17 -23.50 -13.97
CA LYS A 362 -16.02 -22.79 -13.36
C LYS A 362 -15.68 -21.49 -14.09
N MET A 363 -15.96 -21.43 -15.38
CA MET A 363 -15.72 -20.29 -16.23
C MET A 363 -16.79 -19.20 -16.01
N TYR A 364 -18.06 -19.58 -15.86
CA TYR A 364 -19.11 -18.67 -15.40
C TYR A 364 -18.77 -18.04 -14.05
N ASP A 365 -18.39 -18.87 -13.07
CA ASP A 365 -17.97 -18.43 -11.73
C ASP A 365 -16.81 -17.43 -11.77
N TYR A 366 -15.85 -17.66 -12.67
CA TYR A 366 -14.71 -16.77 -12.86
C TYR A 366 -15.13 -15.44 -13.48
N PHE A 367 -15.89 -15.46 -14.58
CA PHE A 367 -16.31 -14.25 -15.28
C PHE A 367 -17.22 -13.37 -14.42
N ILE A 368 -18.19 -13.97 -13.73
CA ILE A 368 -19.08 -13.23 -12.82
C ILE A 368 -18.26 -12.56 -11.71
N CYS A 369 -17.27 -13.26 -11.15
CA CYS A 369 -16.41 -12.72 -10.10
C CYS A 369 -15.58 -11.51 -10.57
N VAL A 370 -15.00 -11.60 -11.77
CA VAL A 370 -14.16 -10.51 -12.29
C VAL A 370 -15.00 -9.33 -12.77
N MET A 371 -16.09 -9.55 -13.50
CA MET A 371 -17.03 -8.50 -13.93
C MET A 371 -17.60 -7.71 -12.74
N SER A 372 -17.88 -8.40 -11.63
CA SER A 372 -18.35 -7.75 -10.39
C SER A 372 -17.27 -6.89 -9.74
N LYS A 373 -16.01 -7.31 -9.78
CA LYS A 373 -14.86 -6.52 -9.27
C LYS A 373 -14.62 -5.25 -10.09
N GLU A 374 -14.91 -5.27 -11.39
CA GLU A 374 -14.76 -4.12 -12.28
C GLU A 374 -15.94 -3.14 -12.21
N GLY A 375 -17.03 -3.50 -11.52
CA GLY A 375 -18.20 -2.64 -11.33
C GLY A 375 -19.28 -2.78 -12.41
N ALA A 376 -19.12 -3.70 -13.37
CA ALA A 376 -20.07 -4.00 -14.43
C ALA A 376 -21.23 -4.92 -13.95
N MET A 377 -21.92 -4.50 -12.88
CA MET A 377 -22.90 -5.34 -12.17
C MET A 377 -24.10 -5.79 -13.02
N GLU A 378 -24.60 -4.97 -13.94
CA GLU A 378 -25.75 -5.33 -14.79
C GLU A 378 -25.42 -6.51 -15.71
N LYS A 379 -24.20 -6.52 -16.28
CA LYS A 379 -23.71 -7.62 -17.12
C LYS A 379 -23.40 -8.85 -16.29
N ALA A 380 -22.83 -8.67 -15.10
CA ALA A 380 -22.58 -9.78 -14.16
C ALA A 380 -23.88 -10.48 -13.74
N ASN A 381 -24.96 -9.72 -13.49
CA ASN A 381 -26.28 -10.28 -13.21
C ASN A 381 -26.86 -11.01 -14.43
N ALA A 382 -26.78 -10.42 -15.63
CA ALA A 382 -27.28 -11.08 -16.84
C ALA A 382 -26.57 -12.42 -17.12
N LEU A 383 -25.25 -12.50 -16.87
CA LEU A 383 -24.51 -13.75 -16.95
C LEU A 383 -24.90 -14.74 -15.85
N PHE A 384 -25.18 -14.26 -14.64
CA PHE A 384 -25.64 -15.08 -13.52
C PHE A 384 -27.05 -15.64 -13.76
N ASP A 385 -27.96 -14.84 -14.29
CA ASP A 385 -29.32 -15.25 -14.66
C ASP A 385 -29.28 -16.24 -15.84
N GLY A 386 -28.48 -15.95 -16.88
CA GLY A 386 -28.27 -16.86 -18.00
C GLY A 386 -27.63 -18.20 -17.60
N MET A 387 -26.77 -18.20 -16.57
CA MET A 387 -26.21 -19.43 -15.97
C MET A 387 -27.31 -20.29 -15.33
N ILE A 388 -28.23 -19.66 -14.59
CA ILE A 388 -29.37 -20.33 -13.95
C ILE A 388 -30.35 -20.86 -15.00
N GLU A 389 -30.68 -20.07 -16.02
CA GLU A 389 -31.56 -20.46 -17.14
C GLU A 389 -30.97 -21.64 -17.94
N SER A 390 -29.64 -21.71 -18.05
CA SER A 390 -28.92 -22.81 -18.69
C SER A 390 -28.85 -24.08 -17.82
N GLY A 391 -29.43 -24.08 -16.61
CA GLY A 391 -29.45 -25.21 -15.69
C GLY A 391 -28.13 -25.45 -14.96
N VAL A 392 -27.19 -24.50 -14.99
CA VAL A 392 -25.90 -24.60 -14.30
C VAL A 392 -26.02 -23.98 -12.91
N THR A 393 -25.62 -24.71 -11.87
CA THR A 393 -25.68 -24.22 -10.49
C THR A 393 -24.54 -23.23 -10.23
N PRO A 394 -24.83 -21.97 -9.80
CA PRO A 394 -23.79 -21.00 -9.46
C PRO A 394 -22.95 -21.48 -8.28
N GLY A 395 -21.63 -21.39 -8.41
CA GLY A 395 -20.72 -21.77 -7.33
C GLY A 395 -20.47 -20.64 -6.34
N ALA A 396 -19.76 -20.96 -5.26
CA ALA A 396 -19.45 -20.01 -4.18
C ALA A 396 -18.68 -18.78 -4.65
N ARG A 397 -17.94 -18.88 -5.76
CA ARG A 397 -17.12 -17.79 -6.33
C ARG A 397 -17.96 -16.76 -7.10
N ALA A 398 -19.00 -17.18 -7.81
CA ALA A 398 -19.95 -16.28 -8.46
C ALA A 398 -20.68 -15.41 -7.41
N TYR A 399 -21.24 -16.04 -6.38
CA TYR A 399 -21.89 -15.34 -5.28
C TYR A 399 -20.93 -14.39 -4.54
N ALA A 400 -19.72 -14.85 -4.18
CA ALA A 400 -18.75 -13.99 -3.51
C ALA A 400 -18.38 -12.74 -4.35
N GLY A 401 -18.24 -12.91 -5.67
CA GLY A 401 -17.99 -11.83 -6.60
C GLY A 401 -19.13 -10.81 -6.66
N LEU A 402 -20.37 -11.27 -6.86
CA LEU A 402 -21.54 -10.40 -6.90
C LEU A 402 -21.73 -9.65 -5.58
N ILE A 403 -21.59 -10.34 -4.45
CA ILE A 403 -21.64 -9.76 -3.11
C ILE A 403 -20.59 -8.65 -2.97
N GLU A 404 -19.33 -8.89 -3.38
CA GLU A 404 -18.27 -7.87 -3.38
C GLU A 404 -18.65 -6.66 -4.25
N GLY A 405 -19.19 -6.91 -5.46
CA GLY A 405 -19.57 -5.88 -6.41
C GLY A 405 -20.73 -5.01 -5.93
N TYR A 406 -21.77 -5.61 -5.32
CA TYR A 406 -22.88 -4.87 -4.73
C TYR A 406 -22.46 -4.03 -3.53
N PHE A 407 -21.57 -4.55 -2.68
CA PHE A 407 -21.03 -3.78 -1.57
C PHE A 407 -20.14 -2.61 -2.02
N ARG A 408 -19.38 -2.75 -3.11
CA ARG A 408 -18.64 -1.61 -3.72
C ARG A 408 -19.56 -0.52 -4.25
N LYS A 409 -20.74 -0.88 -4.78
CA LYS A 409 -21.79 0.08 -5.19
C LYS A 409 -22.66 0.60 -4.03
N ASN A 410 -22.28 0.30 -2.78
CA ASN A 410 -23.00 0.67 -1.56
C ASN A 410 -24.44 0.16 -1.48
N ASN A 411 -24.77 -0.95 -2.16
CA ASN A 411 -26.09 -1.57 -2.12
C ASN A 411 -26.09 -2.78 -1.17
N VAL A 412 -26.33 -2.50 0.12
CA VAL A 412 -26.24 -3.47 1.22
C VAL A 412 -27.36 -4.51 1.17
N LEU A 413 -28.58 -4.08 0.84
CA LEU A 413 -29.77 -4.94 0.80
C LEU A 413 -29.60 -6.10 -0.18
N LYS A 414 -29.25 -5.80 -1.44
CA LYS A 414 -29.04 -6.83 -2.46
C LYS A 414 -27.84 -7.73 -2.15
N GLY A 415 -26.77 -7.16 -1.59
CA GLY A 415 -25.61 -7.94 -1.15
C GLY A 415 -25.96 -8.96 -0.06
N TYR A 416 -26.81 -8.57 0.89
CA TYR A 416 -27.29 -9.46 1.95
C TYR A 416 -28.32 -10.48 1.45
N GLU A 417 -29.23 -10.07 0.55
CA GLU A 417 -30.18 -10.98 -0.09
C GLU A 417 -29.47 -12.12 -0.83
N LEU A 418 -28.42 -11.81 -1.61
CA LEU A 418 -27.60 -12.82 -2.29
C LEU A 418 -26.84 -13.72 -1.30
N PHE A 419 -26.41 -13.18 -0.17
CA PHE A 419 -25.78 -13.97 0.90
C PHE A 419 -26.78 -14.95 1.54
N VAL A 420 -28.01 -14.51 1.79
CA VAL A 420 -29.11 -15.35 2.28
C VAL A 420 -29.54 -16.38 1.23
N GLU A 421 -29.55 -16.02 -0.05
CA GLU A 421 -29.86 -16.93 -1.15
C GLU A 421 -28.80 -18.04 -1.28
N MET A 422 -27.52 -17.68 -1.19
CA MET A 422 -26.40 -18.63 -1.17
C MET A 422 -26.57 -19.66 -0.04
N LYS A 423 -27.08 -19.22 1.12
CA LYS A 423 -27.39 -20.08 2.28
C LYS A 423 -28.59 -20.99 2.01
N LYS A 424 -29.69 -20.46 1.43
CA LYS A 424 -30.87 -21.26 1.06
C LYS A 424 -30.52 -22.39 0.07
N ARG A 425 -29.51 -22.19 -0.77
CA ARG A 425 -29.02 -23.18 -1.74
C ARG A 425 -27.99 -24.18 -1.15
N ASN A 426 -27.73 -24.16 0.16
CA ASN A 426 -26.76 -25.03 0.85
C ASN A 426 -25.33 -25.00 0.26
N ILE A 427 -24.90 -23.85 -0.26
CA ILE A 427 -23.54 -23.70 -0.78
C ILE A 427 -22.58 -23.48 0.41
N VAL A 428 -21.46 -24.21 0.45
CA VAL A 428 -20.43 -24.04 1.48
C VAL A 428 -19.85 -22.63 1.40
N ILE A 429 -20.11 -21.81 2.42
CA ILE A 429 -19.63 -20.43 2.49
C ILE A 429 -18.18 -20.45 2.96
N SER A 430 -17.28 -19.93 2.13
CA SER A 430 -15.86 -19.85 2.47
C SER A 430 -15.59 -18.73 3.48
N PRO A 431 -14.52 -18.82 4.30
CA PRO A 431 -14.06 -17.71 5.14
C PRO A 431 -13.79 -16.42 4.34
N TYR A 432 -13.42 -16.53 3.07
CA TYR A 432 -13.23 -15.39 2.16
C TYR A 432 -14.57 -14.70 1.83
N THR A 433 -15.64 -15.47 1.61
CA THR A 433 -16.98 -14.94 1.36
C THR A 433 -17.52 -14.21 2.58
N TYR A 434 -17.37 -14.80 3.78
CA TYR A 434 -17.68 -14.14 5.05
C TYR A 434 -16.90 -12.83 5.22
N GLY A 435 -15.58 -12.85 5.01
CA GLY A 435 -14.76 -11.65 5.14
C GLY A 435 -15.08 -10.55 4.13
N THR A 436 -15.47 -10.93 2.91
CA THR A 436 -15.92 -9.98 1.88
C THR A 436 -17.24 -9.35 2.27
N ALA A 437 -18.18 -10.13 2.82
CA ALA A 437 -19.45 -9.62 3.30
C ALA A 437 -19.28 -8.68 4.49
N VAL A 438 -18.46 -9.05 5.47
CA VAL A 438 -18.11 -8.20 6.62
C VAL A 438 -17.48 -6.90 6.14
N LYS A 439 -16.46 -6.95 5.27
CA LYS A 439 -15.81 -5.74 4.73
C LYS A 439 -16.79 -4.83 3.98
N GLY A 440 -17.68 -5.43 3.21
CA GLY A 440 -18.71 -4.72 2.48
C GLY A 440 -19.68 -3.97 3.39
N MET A 441 -20.24 -4.65 4.39
CA MET A 441 -21.12 -4.06 5.40
C MET A 441 -20.44 -2.99 6.25
N CYS A 442 -19.16 -3.21 6.60
CA CYS A 442 -18.36 -2.24 7.31
C CYS A 442 -18.14 -0.96 6.48
N SER A 443 -17.98 -1.07 5.17
CA SER A 443 -17.79 0.06 4.26
C SER A 443 -19.08 0.87 4.05
N SER A 444 -20.24 0.21 4.11
CA SER A 444 -21.55 0.86 4.02
C SER A 444 -22.06 1.45 5.33
N GLY A 445 -21.40 1.15 6.46
CA GLY A 445 -21.72 1.69 7.78
C GLY A 445 -22.72 0.89 8.61
N ASP A 446 -23.17 -0.29 8.14
CA ASP A 446 -24.00 -1.22 8.91
C ASP A 446 -23.10 -2.16 9.74
N LEU A 447 -22.73 -1.68 10.92
CA LEU A 447 -21.77 -2.36 11.79
C LEU A 447 -22.41 -3.53 12.56
N ASP A 448 -23.70 -3.44 12.89
CA ASP A 448 -24.41 -4.48 13.64
C ASP A 448 -24.69 -5.68 12.72
N GLY A 449 -25.04 -5.45 11.44
CA GLY A 449 -25.10 -6.49 10.42
C GLY A 449 -23.75 -7.19 10.23
N ALA A 450 -22.65 -6.44 10.14
CA ALA A 450 -21.31 -7.00 9.99
C ALA A 450 -20.89 -7.88 11.18
N TYR A 451 -21.23 -7.49 12.41
CA TYR A 451 -20.97 -8.26 13.62
C TYR A 451 -21.83 -9.52 13.72
N ASN A 452 -23.11 -9.46 13.31
CA ASN A 452 -23.97 -10.63 13.23
C ASN A 452 -23.42 -11.68 12.25
N ILE A 453 -22.88 -11.26 11.10
CA ILE A 453 -22.25 -12.18 10.15
C ILE A 453 -21.05 -12.92 10.77
N VAL A 454 -20.26 -12.27 11.61
CA VAL A 454 -19.12 -12.92 12.30
C VAL A 454 -19.57 -13.90 13.37
N LYS A 455 -20.64 -13.59 14.12
CA LYS A 455 -21.26 -14.55 15.05
C LYS A 455 -21.83 -15.76 14.31
N GLU A 456 -22.51 -15.54 13.19
CA GLU A 456 -23.03 -16.60 12.34
C GLU A 456 -21.92 -17.47 11.73
N MET A 457 -20.77 -16.87 11.39
CA MET A 457 -19.59 -17.59 10.90
C MET A 457 -19.10 -18.59 11.96
N GLY A 458 -19.00 -18.15 13.22
CA GLY A 458 -18.64 -19.01 14.35
C GLY A 458 -19.66 -20.13 14.61
N ALA A 459 -20.96 -19.81 14.55
CA ALA A 459 -22.03 -20.80 14.69
C ALA A 459 -22.05 -21.85 13.57
N SER A 460 -21.57 -21.48 12.38
CA SER A 460 -21.48 -22.37 11.21
C SER A 460 -20.21 -23.26 11.22
N GLY A 461 -19.41 -23.23 12.29
CA GLY A 461 -18.18 -24.02 12.42
C GLY A 461 -16.98 -23.48 11.63
N CYS A 462 -17.10 -22.31 10.99
CA CYS A 462 -16.00 -21.63 10.32
C CYS A 462 -15.32 -20.68 11.31
N LYS A 463 -14.05 -20.92 11.67
CA LYS A 463 -13.31 -19.98 12.54
C LYS A 463 -13.02 -18.68 11.79
N PRO A 464 -13.45 -17.51 12.30
CA PRO A 464 -13.07 -16.24 11.69
C PRO A 464 -11.55 -16.07 11.75
N ASN A 465 -10.97 -15.43 10.74
CA ASN A 465 -9.54 -15.16 10.72
C ASN A 465 -9.23 -13.79 11.34
N VAL A 466 -7.95 -13.55 11.66
CA VAL A 466 -7.45 -12.29 12.24
C VAL A 466 -7.85 -11.08 11.39
N VAL A 467 -7.88 -11.22 10.06
CA VAL A 467 -8.22 -10.14 9.12
C VAL A 467 -9.67 -9.67 9.25
N ILE A 468 -10.63 -10.59 9.47
CA ILE A 468 -12.04 -10.28 9.65
C ILE A 468 -12.25 -9.47 10.94
N TYR A 469 -11.68 -9.95 12.05
CA TYR A 469 -11.75 -9.25 13.33
C TYR A 469 -11.07 -7.88 13.28
N THR A 470 -9.91 -7.78 12.65
CA THR A 470 -9.18 -6.51 12.52
C THR A 470 -9.96 -5.51 11.64
N THR A 471 -10.62 -5.99 10.59
CA THR A 471 -11.47 -5.14 9.74
C THR A 471 -12.64 -4.56 10.54
N LEU A 472 -13.34 -5.41 11.32
CA LEU A 472 -14.42 -4.97 12.20
C LEU A 472 -13.93 -3.94 13.22
N ILE A 473 -12.86 -4.26 13.94
CA ILE A 473 -12.27 -3.38 14.97
C ILE A 473 -11.92 -2.03 14.35
N LYS A 474 -11.23 -2.00 13.22
CA LYS A 474 -10.87 -0.76 12.52
C LYS A 474 -12.11 0.07 12.16
N THR A 475 -13.19 -0.56 11.67
CA THR A 475 -14.41 0.16 11.28
C THR A 475 -15.25 0.62 12.47
N PHE A 476 -15.32 -0.15 13.55
CA PHE A 476 -15.93 0.28 14.81
C PHE A 476 -15.22 1.52 15.37
N LEU A 477 -13.88 1.54 15.33
CA LEU A 477 -13.09 2.68 15.78
C LEU A 477 -13.25 3.92 14.89
N GLN A 478 -13.35 3.75 13.56
CA GLN A 478 -13.63 4.86 12.63
C GLN A 478 -14.99 5.52 12.87
N LYS A 479 -15.97 4.77 13.38
CA LYS A 479 -17.32 5.26 13.71
C LYS A 479 -17.48 5.59 15.20
N SER A 480 -16.38 5.71 15.94
CA SER A 480 -16.35 6.06 17.37
C SER A 480 -17.06 5.08 18.32
N ARG A 481 -17.30 3.82 17.90
CA ARG A 481 -17.88 2.75 18.73
C ARG A 481 -16.78 1.94 19.43
N PHE A 482 -16.10 2.56 20.38
CA PHE A 482 -14.91 2.00 21.03
C PHE A 482 -15.20 0.76 21.89
N GLU A 483 -16.31 0.74 22.62
CA GLU A 483 -16.69 -0.38 23.50
C GLU A 483 -16.96 -1.66 22.71
N ASP A 484 -17.60 -1.54 21.54
CA ASP A 484 -17.84 -2.67 20.66
C ASP A 484 -16.53 -3.20 20.07
N ALA A 485 -15.57 -2.32 19.72
CA ALA A 485 -14.25 -2.73 19.25
C ALA A 485 -13.48 -3.53 20.33
N VAL A 486 -13.56 -3.09 21.59
CA VAL A 486 -12.96 -3.81 22.73
C VAL A 486 -13.64 -5.16 22.98
N ARG A 487 -14.97 -5.21 22.88
CA ARG A 487 -15.74 -6.47 22.99
C ARG A 487 -15.30 -7.47 21.92
N VAL A 488 -15.16 -7.02 20.67
CA VAL A 488 -14.72 -7.85 19.55
C VAL A 488 -13.30 -8.39 19.75
N LEU A 489 -12.38 -7.60 20.32
CA LEU A 489 -11.04 -8.07 20.68
C LEU A 489 -11.07 -9.15 21.77
N LYS A 490 -11.93 -8.98 22.78
CA LYS A 490 -12.09 -9.97 23.85
C LYS A 490 -12.63 -11.29 23.29
N GLU A 491 -13.65 -11.23 22.44
CA GLU A 491 -14.20 -12.41 21.75
C GLU A 491 -13.14 -13.11 20.88
N MET A 492 -12.30 -12.35 20.17
CA MET A 492 -11.21 -12.89 19.37
C MET A 492 -10.24 -13.73 20.22
N LYS A 493 -9.90 -13.25 21.42
CA LYS A 493 -9.04 -13.99 22.38
C LYS A 493 -9.75 -15.21 22.96
N GLU A 494 -11.03 -15.08 23.33
CA GLU A 494 -11.84 -16.19 23.85
C GLU A 494 -11.97 -17.34 22.83
N GLN A 495 -11.98 -17.03 21.53
CA GLN A 495 -11.95 -18.04 20.47
C GLN A 495 -10.54 -18.63 20.18
N GLY A 496 -9.53 -18.21 20.94
CA GLY A 496 -8.15 -18.70 20.82
C GLY A 496 -7.40 -18.17 19.60
N ILE A 497 -7.82 -17.03 19.05
CA ILE A 497 -7.15 -16.37 17.92
C ILE A 497 -6.27 -15.26 18.50
N THR A 498 -4.95 -15.38 18.32
CA THR A 498 -4.00 -14.36 18.81
C THR A 498 -4.09 -13.10 17.95
N PRO A 499 -4.31 -11.91 18.53
CA PRO A 499 -4.29 -10.66 17.77
C PRO A 499 -2.89 -10.40 17.21
N ASP A 500 -2.83 -9.87 16.00
CA ASP A 500 -1.57 -9.47 15.37
C ASP A 500 -1.21 -8.01 15.72
N THR A 501 0.02 -7.60 15.36
CA THR A 501 0.49 -6.22 15.52
C THR A 501 -0.46 -5.21 14.88
N PHE A 502 -1.09 -5.56 13.74
CA PHE A 502 -1.97 -4.66 13.01
C PHE A 502 -3.31 -4.41 13.74
N CYS A 503 -3.84 -5.42 14.44
CA CYS A 503 -5.01 -5.33 15.29
C CYS A 503 -4.77 -4.40 16.48
N TYR A 504 -3.67 -4.61 17.23
CA TYR A 504 -3.30 -3.72 18.34
C TYR A 504 -3.02 -2.29 17.85
N ASN A 505 -2.29 -2.13 16.74
CA ASN A 505 -2.05 -0.80 16.15
C ASN A 505 -3.35 -0.08 15.78
N SER A 506 -4.32 -0.79 15.19
CA SER A 506 -5.61 -0.20 14.83
C SER A 506 -6.37 0.28 16.07
N LEU A 507 -6.37 -0.49 17.15
CA LEU A 507 -6.95 -0.13 18.46
C LEU A 507 -6.26 1.09 19.08
N ILE A 508 -4.94 1.06 19.16
CA ILE A 508 -4.13 2.13 19.74
C ILE A 508 -4.37 3.43 18.95
N ILE A 509 -4.31 3.40 17.61
CA ILE A 509 -4.60 4.59 16.77
C ILE A 509 -6.03 5.12 17.02
N GLY A 510 -7.01 4.22 17.08
CA GLY A 510 -8.41 4.60 17.32
C GLY A 510 -8.60 5.25 18.69
N LEU A 511 -8.04 4.65 19.74
CA LEU A 511 -8.12 5.15 21.12
C LEU A 511 -7.32 6.45 21.31
N SER A 512 -6.16 6.58 20.67
CA SER A 512 -5.36 7.81 20.66
C SER A 512 -6.12 8.98 20.04
N LYS A 513 -6.79 8.78 18.90
CA LYS A 513 -7.67 9.80 18.29
C LYS A 513 -8.88 10.16 19.16
N ALA A 514 -9.35 9.21 19.96
CA ALA A 514 -10.43 9.41 20.92
C ALA A 514 -9.97 10.09 22.23
N LYS A 515 -8.68 10.41 22.35
CA LYS A 515 -8.05 10.95 23.57
C LYS A 515 -8.15 10.03 24.79
N ARG A 516 -8.33 8.71 24.60
CA ARG A 516 -8.37 7.69 25.66
C ARG A 516 -6.99 7.06 25.84
N MET A 517 -6.01 7.87 26.25
CA MET A 517 -4.60 7.48 26.26
C MET A 517 -4.26 6.39 27.27
N ASP A 518 -4.95 6.33 28.42
CA ASP A 518 -4.72 5.30 29.45
C ASP A 518 -5.09 3.89 28.95
N GLU A 519 -6.20 3.77 28.23
CA GLU A 519 -6.61 2.50 27.64
C GLU A 519 -5.71 2.10 26.49
N ALA A 520 -5.31 3.06 25.64
CA ALA A 520 -4.30 2.81 24.62
C ALA A 520 -3.03 2.22 25.25
N ARG A 521 -2.55 2.83 26.36
CA ARG A 521 -1.35 2.39 27.08
C ARG A 521 -1.48 0.98 27.63
N SER A 522 -2.64 0.63 28.20
CA SER A 522 -2.92 -0.74 28.65
C SER A 522 -2.72 -1.75 27.52
N TYR A 523 -3.23 -1.46 26.32
CA TYR A 523 -3.07 -2.34 25.16
C TYR A 523 -1.64 -2.41 24.60
N LEU A 524 -0.81 -1.38 24.78
CA LEU A 524 0.62 -1.46 24.44
C LEU A 524 1.36 -2.43 25.37
N VAL A 525 1.11 -2.34 26.68
CA VAL A 525 1.69 -3.27 27.65
C VAL A 525 1.25 -4.70 27.32
N GLU A 526 -0.05 -4.88 27.07
CA GLU A 526 -0.60 -6.17 26.69
C GLU A 526 0.00 -6.71 25.37
N MET A 527 0.26 -5.84 24.39
CA MET A 527 0.93 -6.22 23.14
C MET A 527 2.35 -6.75 23.38
N VAL A 528 3.11 -6.09 24.26
CA VAL A 528 4.49 -6.48 24.61
C VAL A 528 4.49 -7.78 25.44
N GLU A 529 3.55 -7.95 26.38
CA GLU A 529 3.37 -9.18 27.15
C GLU A 529 3.06 -10.39 26.28
N ASN A 530 2.30 -10.18 25.19
CA ASN A 530 2.02 -11.21 24.19
C ASN A 530 3.21 -11.50 23.24
N GLY A 531 4.38 -10.88 23.47
CA GLY A 531 5.60 -11.10 22.70
C GLY A 531 5.62 -10.42 21.33
N LEU A 532 4.68 -9.50 21.06
CA LEU A 532 4.66 -8.71 19.83
C LEU A 532 5.55 -7.48 20.00
N LYS A 533 6.39 -7.19 18.99
CA LYS A 533 7.24 -6.00 18.99
C LYS A 533 6.46 -4.78 18.47
N PRO A 534 6.37 -3.69 19.25
CA PRO A 534 5.83 -2.44 18.76
C PRO A 534 6.62 -1.93 17.55
N ASP A 535 5.93 -1.37 16.58
CA ASP A 535 6.54 -0.78 15.39
C ASP A 535 6.47 0.76 15.44
N ALA A 536 7.02 1.41 14.41
CA ALA A 536 7.00 2.87 14.31
C ALA A 536 5.58 3.45 14.21
N PHE A 537 4.59 2.65 13.79
CA PHE A 537 3.19 3.07 13.78
C PHE A 537 2.57 3.00 15.19
N THR A 538 2.93 1.98 15.98
CA THR A 538 2.49 1.86 17.39
C THR A 538 2.95 3.07 18.20
N TYR A 539 4.26 3.32 18.24
CA TYR A 539 4.81 4.48 18.97
C TYR A 539 4.34 5.79 18.37
N GLY A 540 4.22 5.87 17.04
CA GLY A 540 3.74 7.08 16.38
C GLY A 540 2.31 7.47 16.76
N ALA A 541 1.43 6.49 16.95
CA ALA A 541 0.07 6.71 17.43
C ALA A 541 0.05 7.30 18.85
N PHE A 542 0.84 6.73 19.78
CA PHE A 542 0.96 7.26 21.15
C PHE A 542 1.52 8.67 21.17
N ILE A 543 2.63 8.88 20.46
CA ILE A 543 3.28 10.16 20.38
C ILE A 543 2.31 11.20 19.82
N SER A 544 1.58 10.90 18.73
CA SER A 544 0.56 11.81 18.20
C SER A 544 -0.59 12.07 19.17
N GLY A 545 -1.10 11.03 19.85
CA GLY A 545 -2.21 11.15 20.80
C GLY A 545 -1.84 11.94 22.06
N TYR A 546 -0.65 11.74 22.63
CA TYR A 546 -0.20 12.48 23.81
C TYR A 546 0.05 13.95 23.48
N ILE A 547 0.49 14.26 22.27
CA ILE A 547 0.69 15.65 21.85
C ILE A 547 -0.64 16.34 21.54
N GLU A 548 -1.59 15.65 20.92
CA GLU A 548 -2.96 16.16 20.76
C GLU A 548 -3.63 16.44 22.13
N ALA A 549 -3.33 15.62 23.14
CA ALA A 549 -3.75 15.83 24.53
C ALA A 549 -2.98 16.95 25.26
N GLY A 550 -1.86 17.44 24.70
CA GLY A 550 -1.01 18.47 25.30
C GLY A 550 -0.01 17.95 26.35
N GLU A 551 0.14 16.63 26.47
CA GLU A 551 1.06 15.96 27.41
C GLU A 551 2.42 15.66 26.76
N PHE A 552 3.22 16.70 26.56
CA PHE A 552 4.49 16.60 25.84
C PHE A 552 5.56 15.76 26.56
N ALA A 553 5.59 15.76 27.90
CA ALA A 553 6.54 14.97 28.68
C ALA A 553 6.35 13.46 28.46
N SER A 554 5.09 13.02 28.36
CA SER A 554 4.72 11.64 28.03
C SER A 554 5.13 11.32 26.59
N ALA A 555 4.91 12.23 25.65
CA ALA A 555 5.33 12.05 24.25
C ALA A 555 6.86 11.90 24.10
N ASP A 556 7.65 12.74 24.77
CA ASP A 556 9.12 12.65 24.76
C ASP A 556 9.64 11.35 25.38
N LYS A 557 8.97 10.85 26.42
CA LYS A 557 9.27 9.55 27.01
C LYS A 557 9.10 8.43 25.98
N TYR A 558 8.01 8.43 25.22
CA TYR A 558 7.76 7.41 24.20
C TYR A 558 8.66 7.55 22.97
N VAL A 559 9.11 8.76 22.62
CA VAL A 559 10.16 8.96 21.61
C VAL A 559 11.49 8.33 22.07
N LYS A 560 11.87 8.50 23.34
CA LYS A 560 13.08 7.86 23.90
C LYS A 560 12.95 6.34 23.95
N GLU A 561 11.82 5.83 24.43
CA GLU A 561 11.54 4.39 24.48
C GLU A 561 11.59 3.75 23.08
N MET A 562 11.05 4.45 22.06
CA MET A 562 11.12 4.04 20.66
C MET A 562 12.57 3.89 20.17
N LEU A 563 13.44 4.84 20.51
CA LEU A 563 14.86 4.80 20.15
C LEU A 563 15.62 3.71 20.93
N GLU A 564 15.33 3.52 22.21
CA GLU A 564 15.91 2.47 23.04
C GLU A 564 15.54 1.06 22.54
N CYS A 565 14.33 0.89 22.00
CA CYS A 565 13.89 -0.34 21.34
C CYS A 565 14.46 -0.54 19.93
N GLY A 566 15.28 0.40 19.42
CA GLY A 566 15.88 0.32 18.10
C GLY A 566 14.89 0.54 16.95
N VAL A 567 13.74 1.14 17.22
CA VAL A 567 12.74 1.46 16.20
C VAL A 567 13.04 2.85 15.63
N ILE A 568 13.39 2.91 14.35
CA ILE A 568 13.74 4.18 13.69
C ILE A 568 12.47 5.04 13.52
N PRO A 569 12.46 6.30 14.02
CA PRO A 569 11.37 7.23 13.78
C PRO A 569 11.10 7.37 12.29
N ASN A 570 9.85 7.15 11.88
CA ASN A 570 9.49 7.37 10.49
C ASN A 570 9.33 8.89 10.23
N LYS A 571 9.58 9.31 9.00
CA LYS A 571 9.52 10.71 8.57
C LYS A 571 8.17 11.38 8.84
N VAL A 572 7.09 10.61 8.68
CA VAL A 572 5.70 11.08 8.86
C VAL A 572 5.44 11.42 10.33
N LEU A 573 6.00 10.63 11.25
CA LEU A 573 5.95 10.84 12.69
C LEU A 573 6.72 12.09 13.09
N CYS A 574 7.96 12.26 12.63
CA CYS A 574 8.75 13.47 12.90
C CYS A 574 8.08 14.73 12.34
N THR A 575 7.47 14.64 11.15
CA THR A 575 6.74 15.79 10.57
C THR A 575 5.45 16.11 11.34
N GLY A 576 4.72 15.09 11.80
CA GLY A 576 3.53 15.26 12.64
C GLY A 576 3.86 15.87 14.01
N LEU A 577 4.94 15.38 14.63
CA LEU A 577 5.53 15.92 15.87
C LEU A 577 5.77 17.42 15.76
N ILE A 578 6.57 17.83 14.76
CA ILE A 578 6.94 19.22 14.53
C ILE A 578 5.69 20.08 14.31
N ASN A 579 4.76 19.63 13.46
CA ASN A 579 3.52 20.37 13.18
C ASN A 579 2.72 20.67 14.46
N GLU A 580 2.61 19.68 15.35
CA GLU A 580 1.76 19.80 16.53
C GLU A 580 2.45 20.58 17.66
N TYR A 581 3.76 20.43 17.87
CA TYR A 581 4.55 21.34 18.73
C TYR A 581 4.39 22.80 18.26
N CYS A 582 4.45 23.02 16.94
CA CYS A 582 4.25 24.34 16.36
C CYS A 582 2.84 24.90 16.58
N LYS A 583 1.78 24.10 16.46
CA LYS A 583 0.39 24.56 16.74
C LYS A 583 0.19 25.00 18.18
N LYS A 584 0.91 24.38 19.12
CA LYS A 584 0.81 24.65 20.56
C LYS A 584 1.78 25.75 21.04
N GLY A 585 2.49 26.40 20.13
CA GLY A 585 3.43 27.49 20.44
C GLY A 585 4.79 27.05 20.98
N LYS A 586 5.06 25.74 21.05
CA LYS A 586 6.31 25.16 21.56
C LYS A 586 7.38 25.06 20.47
N VAL A 587 7.82 26.23 20.02
CA VAL A 587 8.74 26.37 18.88
C VAL A 587 10.13 25.77 19.17
N ILE A 588 10.62 25.87 20.40
CA ILE A 588 11.96 25.40 20.77
C ILE A 588 12.04 23.87 20.65
N GLU A 589 11.03 23.19 21.17
CA GLU A 589 10.87 21.74 21.11
C GLU A 589 10.65 21.25 19.67
N ALA A 590 9.91 22.01 18.85
CA ALA A 590 9.78 21.72 17.42
C ALA A 590 11.13 21.79 16.70
N CYS A 591 11.94 22.82 16.96
CA CYS A 591 13.26 22.97 16.37
C CYS A 591 14.28 21.94 16.90
N SER A 592 14.18 21.51 18.16
CA SER A 592 15.05 20.46 18.71
C SER A 592 14.68 19.08 18.13
N ALA A 593 13.38 18.79 18.00
CA ALA A 593 12.89 17.57 17.34
C ALA A 593 13.34 17.50 15.87
N PHE A 594 13.29 18.63 15.16
CA PHE A 594 13.80 18.73 13.79
C PHE A 594 15.32 18.51 13.71
N ARG A 595 16.11 19.11 14.61
CA ARG A 595 17.56 18.90 14.66
C ARG A 595 17.93 17.46 14.98
N SER A 596 17.25 16.84 15.95
CA SER A 596 17.42 15.41 16.27
C SER A 596 17.12 14.51 15.07
N MET A 597 16.08 14.84 14.27
CA MET A 597 15.79 14.11 13.03
C MET A 597 16.94 14.20 12.01
N VAL A 598 17.55 15.38 11.85
CA VAL A 598 18.68 15.60 10.93
C VAL A 598 19.94 14.88 11.44
N GLU A 599 20.22 14.93 12.74
CA GLU A 599 21.37 14.26 13.37
C GLU A 599 21.32 12.74 13.24
N GLN A 600 20.11 12.15 13.25
CA GLN A 600 19.89 10.72 13.03
C GLN A 600 19.97 10.29 11.56
N GLY A 601 20.32 11.20 10.63
CA GLY A 601 20.47 10.90 9.21
C GLY A 601 19.14 10.76 8.45
N ILE A 602 18.01 11.16 9.05
CA ILE A 602 16.72 11.18 8.37
C ILE A 602 16.63 12.47 7.54
N LEU A 603 16.78 12.36 6.21
CA LEU A 603 16.64 13.49 5.30
C LEU A 603 15.20 14.01 5.29
N GLY A 604 14.99 15.21 5.84
CA GLY A 604 13.72 15.94 5.72
C GLY A 604 13.39 16.20 4.23
N ASP A 605 12.12 16.05 3.83
CA ASP A 605 11.67 16.53 2.51
C ASP A 605 11.23 17.99 2.61
N ALA A 606 10.96 18.59 1.44
CA ALA A 606 10.31 19.88 1.32
C ALA A 606 9.09 20.04 2.23
N LYS A 607 8.31 18.97 2.47
CA LYS A 607 7.15 19.01 3.36
C LYS A 607 7.54 19.18 4.83
N THR A 608 8.55 18.49 5.34
CA THR A 608 9.01 18.65 6.72
C THR A 608 9.55 20.07 6.98
N TYR A 609 10.37 20.61 6.07
CA TYR A 609 10.86 21.99 6.16
C TYR A 609 9.70 22.99 6.10
N THR A 610 8.77 22.82 5.16
CA THR A 610 7.60 23.71 5.03
C THR A 610 6.70 23.68 6.27
N VAL A 611 6.53 22.51 6.91
CA VAL A 611 5.76 22.39 8.16
C VAL A 611 6.44 23.16 9.30
N LEU A 612 7.75 23.03 9.45
CA LEU A 612 8.51 23.79 10.45
C LEU A 612 8.44 25.29 10.17
N MET A 613 8.65 25.71 8.92
CA MET A 613 8.53 27.12 8.50
C MET A 613 7.15 27.68 8.79
N ASN A 614 6.08 26.95 8.46
CA ASN A 614 4.70 27.39 8.71
C ASN A 614 4.42 27.50 10.21
N GLY A 615 4.96 26.56 10.98
CA GLY A 615 4.92 26.60 12.42
C GLY A 615 5.64 27.81 13.02
N LEU A 616 6.83 28.15 12.51
CA LEU A 616 7.60 29.33 12.91
C LEU A 616 6.86 30.63 12.57
N VAL A 617 6.33 30.72 11.34
CA VAL A 617 5.54 31.87 10.86
C VAL A 617 4.30 32.10 11.73
N LYS A 618 3.54 31.04 12.04
CA LYS A 618 2.34 31.14 12.91
C LYS A 618 2.65 31.62 14.32
N ASN A 619 3.85 31.37 14.82
CA ASN A 619 4.32 31.82 16.13
C ASN A 619 5.08 33.15 16.07
N GLY A 620 5.00 33.88 14.94
CA GLY A 620 5.62 35.20 14.77
C GLY A 620 7.13 35.18 14.52
N LYS A 621 7.76 34.00 14.39
CA LYS A 621 9.21 33.84 14.16
C LYS A 621 9.54 33.72 12.67
N VAL A 622 9.19 34.72 11.89
CA VAL A 622 9.35 34.69 10.42
C VAL A 622 10.82 34.69 9.99
N ASN A 623 11.70 35.38 10.72
CA ASN A 623 13.14 35.40 10.42
C ASN A 623 13.76 33.98 10.56
N ASP A 624 13.44 33.27 11.64
CA ASP A 624 13.86 31.87 11.83
C ASP A 624 13.33 30.98 10.68
N ALA A 625 12.12 31.26 10.17
CA ALA A 625 11.57 30.54 9.03
C ALA A 625 12.35 30.82 7.72
N GLU A 626 12.86 32.05 7.53
CA GLU A 626 13.74 32.40 6.42
C GLU A 626 15.08 31.67 6.52
N GLU A 627 15.67 31.54 7.71
CA GLU A 627 16.89 30.76 7.92
C GLU A 627 16.70 29.28 7.54
N ILE A 628 15.59 28.66 7.97
CA ILE A 628 15.23 27.29 7.63
C ILE A 628 15.02 27.11 6.11
N PHE A 629 14.46 28.13 5.44
CA PHE A 629 14.30 28.13 3.98
C PHE A 629 15.65 28.18 3.25
N GLN A 630 16.60 28.99 3.73
CA GLN A 630 17.95 29.01 3.17
C GLN A 630 18.70 27.70 3.45
N GLU A 631 18.52 27.10 4.62
CA GLU A 631 19.08 25.78 4.94
C GLU A 631 18.54 24.70 3.98
N MET A 632 17.24 24.73 3.68
CA MET A 632 16.58 23.83 2.74
C MET A 632 17.24 23.90 1.34
N ARG A 633 17.47 25.12 0.84
CA ARG A 633 18.14 25.35 -0.46
C ARG A 633 19.61 24.95 -0.42
N GLY A 634 20.33 25.28 0.64
CA GLY A 634 21.73 24.90 0.83
C GLY A 634 21.96 23.38 0.84
N LYS A 635 20.94 22.60 1.24
CA LYS A 635 20.94 21.13 1.19
C LYS A 635 20.49 20.54 -0.16
N GLY A 636 20.22 21.39 -1.16
CA GLY A 636 19.78 20.96 -2.50
C GLY A 636 18.33 20.45 -2.55
N ILE A 637 17.50 20.78 -1.55
CA ILE A 637 16.08 20.45 -1.55
C ILE A 637 15.34 21.59 -2.25
N THR A 638 14.66 21.29 -3.36
CA THR A 638 13.91 22.29 -4.14
C THR A 638 12.67 22.77 -3.37
N PRO A 639 12.55 24.07 -3.05
CA PRO A 639 11.33 24.62 -2.46
C PRO A 639 10.13 24.49 -3.38
N ASP A 640 8.96 24.23 -2.81
CA ASP A 640 7.71 24.15 -3.56
C ASP A 640 6.87 25.43 -3.38
N VAL A 641 5.75 25.50 -4.10
CA VAL A 641 4.78 26.60 -4.03
C VAL A 641 4.32 26.87 -2.59
N PHE A 642 4.25 25.85 -1.73
CA PHE A 642 3.84 26.00 -0.33
C PHE A 642 4.97 26.55 0.54
N SER A 643 6.23 26.18 0.29
CA SER A 643 7.39 26.75 0.97
C SER A 643 7.47 28.26 0.74
N TYR A 644 7.36 28.69 -0.52
CA TYR A 644 7.31 30.12 -0.89
C TYR A 644 6.08 30.82 -0.30
N GLY A 645 4.89 30.24 -0.47
CA GLY A 645 3.64 30.80 0.07
C GLY A 645 3.69 30.99 1.59
N THR A 646 4.37 30.10 2.32
CA THR A 646 4.53 30.22 3.77
C THR A 646 5.33 31.45 4.19
N LEU A 647 6.45 31.74 3.49
CA LEU A 647 7.23 32.95 3.76
C LEU A 647 6.49 34.21 3.32
N ILE A 648 5.83 34.17 2.17
CA ILE A 648 5.01 35.29 1.67
C ILE A 648 3.92 35.63 2.69
N ASP A 649 3.19 34.64 3.21
CA ASP A 649 2.20 34.83 4.27
C ASP A 649 2.82 35.41 5.55
N GLY A 650 3.98 34.90 5.97
CA GLY A 650 4.68 35.39 7.16
C GLY A 650 5.11 36.85 7.06
N PHE A 651 5.79 37.23 5.98
CA PHE A 651 6.20 38.62 5.76
C PHE A 651 4.99 39.54 5.52
N SER A 652 3.94 39.05 4.85
CA SER A 652 2.68 39.79 4.66
C SER A 652 1.92 40.01 5.98
N LYS A 653 2.09 39.13 6.98
CA LYS A 653 1.50 39.31 8.32
C LYS A 653 2.33 40.23 9.21
N LEU A 654 3.64 40.25 9.04
CA LEU A 654 4.54 41.23 9.69
C LEU A 654 4.45 42.64 9.08
N GLY A 655 3.72 42.82 7.97
CA GLY A 655 3.60 44.09 7.26
C GLY A 655 4.81 44.43 6.37
N ASN A 656 5.79 43.53 6.24
CA ASN A 656 6.95 43.72 5.38
C ASN A 656 6.63 43.29 3.93
N MET A 657 5.81 44.10 3.25
CA MET A 657 5.36 43.81 1.89
C MET A 657 6.48 43.84 0.85
N GLN A 658 7.53 44.64 1.05
CA GLN A 658 8.69 44.67 0.15
C GLN A 658 9.36 43.30 0.06
N LYS A 659 9.61 42.67 1.22
CA LYS A 659 10.23 41.35 1.27
C LYS A 659 9.27 40.26 0.77
N ALA A 660 7.98 40.36 1.09
CA ALA A 660 6.96 39.43 0.59
C ALA A 660 6.89 39.42 -0.94
N TYR A 661 6.92 40.60 -1.58
CA TYR A 661 6.94 40.73 -3.04
C TYR A 661 8.24 40.24 -3.66
N SER A 662 9.40 40.53 -3.04
CA SER A 662 10.68 40.01 -3.52
C SER A 662 10.72 38.48 -3.56
N ILE A 663 10.11 37.81 -2.58
CA ILE A 663 10.02 36.34 -2.52
C ILE A 663 9.02 35.81 -3.56
N PHE A 664 7.95 36.56 -3.86
CA PHE A 664 7.02 36.24 -4.95
C PHE A 664 7.70 36.33 -6.32
N ASP A 665 8.48 37.39 -6.57
CA ASP A 665 9.23 37.54 -7.82
C ASP A 665 10.27 36.43 -7.99
N GLU A 666 10.97 36.07 -6.91
CA GLU A 666 11.91 34.95 -6.89
C GLU A 666 11.22 33.63 -7.27
N MET A 667 10.05 33.34 -6.69
CA MET A 667 9.26 32.16 -7.03
C MET A 667 8.91 32.11 -8.54
N VAL A 668 8.51 33.24 -9.12
CA VAL A 668 8.18 33.34 -10.54
C VAL A 668 9.43 33.16 -11.42
N GLN A 669 10.57 33.72 -11.01
CA GLN A 669 11.85 33.57 -11.72
C GLN A 669 12.36 32.12 -11.74
N GLU A 670 12.08 31.34 -10.69
CA GLU A 670 12.37 29.90 -10.65
C GLU A 670 11.41 29.04 -11.51
N GLY A 671 10.44 29.66 -12.18
CA GLY A 671 9.49 28.97 -13.05
C GLY A 671 8.34 28.29 -12.30
N LEU A 672 8.14 28.62 -11.02
CA LEU A 672 7.00 28.13 -10.25
C LEU A 672 5.77 29.03 -10.50
N THR A 673 4.65 28.41 -10.86
CA THR A 673 3.39 29.14 -11.10
C THR A 673 2.69 29.46 -9.78
N PRO A 674 2.46 30.75 -9.46
CA PRO A 674 1.68 31.12 -8.28
C PRO A 674 0.24 30.62 -8.37
N ASN A 675 -0.35 30.28 -7.22
CA ASN A 675 -1.75 29.91 -7.12
C ASN A 675 -2.60 31.04 -6.51
N VAL A 676 -3.92 30.91 -6.57
CA VAL A 676 -4.88 31.88 -6.01
C VAL A 676 -4.61 32.19 -4.52
N ILE A 677 -4.11 31.20 -3.76
CA ILE A 677 -3.82 31.35 -2.33
C ILE A 677 -2.68 32.35 -2.11
N ILE A 678 -1.62 32.29 -2.90
CA ILE A 678 -0.48 33.22 -2.80
C ILE A 678 -0.90 34.65 -3.15
N TYR A 679 -1.69 34.83 -4.21
CA TYR A 679 -2.27 36.15 -4.52
C TYR A 679 -3.12 36.67 -3.35
N ASN A 680 -3.97 35.84 -2.76
CA ASN A 680 -4.77 36.23 -1.58
C ASN A 680 -3.91 36.61 -0.37
N MET A 681 -2.77 35.95 -0.14
CA MET A 681 -1.83 36.30 0.93
C MET A 681 -1.24 37.70 0.74
N LEU A 682 -0.80 38.01 -0.48
CA LEU A 682 -0.26 39.33 -0.85
C LEU A 682 -1.33 40.42 -0.81
N LEU A 683 -2.53 40.15 -1.34
CA LEU A 683 -3.68 41.05 -1.26
C LEU A 683 -4.01 41.39 0.19
N GLY A 684 -4.11 40.38 1.06
CA GLY A 684 -4.34 40.58 2.48
C GLY A 684 -3.21 41.34 3.17
N GLY A 685 -1.96 41.14 2.72
CA GLY A 685 -0.80 41.90 3.16
C GLY A 685 -0.90 43.39 2.83
N PHE A 686 -1.14 43.75 1.57
CA PHE A 686 -1.33 45.14 1.16
C PHE A 686 -2.52 45.80 1.85
N CYS A 687 -3.63 45.06 2.01
CA CYS A 687 -4.80 45.55 2.74
C CYS A 687 -4.47 45.90 4.20
N ARG A 688 -3.66 45.07 4.88
CA ARG A 688 -3.22 45.35 6.26
C ARG A 688 -2.23 46.51 6.35
N SER A 689 -1.39 46.70 5.34
CA SER A 689 -0.46 47.84 5.26
C SER A 689 -1.14 49.15 4.82
N GLY A 690 -2.44 49.13 4.52
CA GLY A 690 -3.20 50.29 4.05
C GLY A 690 -2.95 50.68 2.58
N GLU A 691 -2.19 49.86 1.85
CA GLU A 691 -1.84 50.10 0.44
C GLU A 691 -2.92 49.53 -0.51
N ILE A 692 -4.15 50.02 -0.37
CA ILE A 692 -5.33 49.46 -1.07
C ILE A 692 -5.22 49.54 -2.60
N GLU A 693 -4.64 50.61 -3.14
CA GLU A 693 -4.47 50.76 -4.59
C GLU A 693 -3.57 49.67 -5.19
N LYS A 694 -2.49 49.29 -4.50
CA LYS A 694 -1.63 48.18 -4.93
C LYS A 694 -2.34 46.83 -4.81
N ALA A 695 -3.25 46.67 -3.84
CA ALA A 695 -4.09 45.49 -3.76
C ALA A 695 -5.05 45.39 -4.96
N LYS A 696 -5.59 46.51 -5.45
CA LYS A 696 -6.43 46.54 -6.66
C LYS A 696 -5.62 46.20 -7.92
N GLU A 697 -4.45 46.80 -8.08
CA GLU A 697 -3.54 46.47 -9.19
C GLU A 697 -3.22 44.96 -9.23
N LEU A 698 -2.99 44.35 -8.06
CA LEU A 698 -2.72 42.92 -7.95
C LEU A 698 -3.96 42.05 -8.27
N LEU A 699 -5.16 42.51 -7.97
CA LEU A 699 -6.41 41.83 -8.35
C LEU A 699 -6.60 41.80 -9.87
N ASP A 700 -6.31 42.93 -10.52
CA ASP A 700 -6.38 43.07 -11.98
C ASP A 700 -5.30 42.23 -12.67
N GLU A 701 -4.08 42.22 -12.12
CA GLU A 701 -2.99 41.37 -12.60
C GLU A 701 -3.35 39.88 -12.50
N MET A 702 -3.89 39.44 -11.37
CA MET A 702 -4.34 38.06 -11.15
C MET A 702 -5.38 37.65 -12.20
N SER A 703 -6.35 38.53 -12.48
CA SER A 703 -7.38 38.31 -13.49
C SER A 703 -6.78 38.27 -14.91
N GLY A 704 -5.86 39.18 -15.23
CA GLY A 704 -5.18 39.25 -16.52
C GLY A 704 -4.27 38.06 -16.82
N LYS A 705 -3.69 37.43 -15.79
CA LYS A 705 -2.88 36.20 -15.92
C LYS A 705 -3.69 34.91 -15.95
N GLY A 706 -5.02 34.99 -15.95
CA GLY A 706 -5.91 33.81 -16.06
C GLY A 706 -6.16 33.08 -14.75
N PHE A 707 -5.89 33.71 -13.59
CA PHE A 707 -6.28 33.19 -12.29
C PHE A 707 -7.60 33.86 -11.85
N PRO A 708 -8.75 33.16 -11.93
CA PRO A 708 -10.02 33.79 -11.58
C PRO A 708 -10.11 34.07 -10.07
N PRO A 709 -10.41 35.32 -9.66
CA PRO A 709 -10.69 35.65 -8.26
C PRO A 709 -11.81 34.77 -7.69
N ASN A 710 -11.66 34.31 -6.44
CA ASN A 710 -12.67 33.52 -5.74
C ASN A 710 -13.32 34.32 -4.61
N ALA A 711 -14.28 33.72 -3.90
CA ALA A 711 -14.97 34.38 -2.78
C ALA A 711 -14.01 34.91 -1.70
N VAL A 712 -12.93 34.17 -1.41
CA VAL A 712 -11.90 34.59 -0.45
C VAL A 712 -11.12 35.81 -0.96
N THR A 713 -10.82 35.87 -2.26
CA THR A 713 -10.14 37.01 -2.90
C THR A 713 -10.95 38.29 -2.74
N TYR A 714 -12.23 38.27 -3.14
CA TYR A 714 -13.13 39.41 -3.00
C TYR A 714 -13.33 39.79 -1.54
N CYS A 715 -13.53 38.82 -0.64
CA CYS A 715 -13.69 39.10 0.78
C CYS A 715 -12.46 39.81 1.38
N THR A 716 -11.26 39.41 0.97
CA THR A 716 -10.01 39.98 1.50
C THR A 716 -9.87 41.46 1.13
N ILE A 717 -10.21 41.83 -0.11
CA ILE A 717 -10.15 43.22 -0.57
C ILE A 717 -11.30 44.04 0.00
N ILE A 718 -12.52 43.48 0.06
CA ILE A 718 -13.67 44.13 0.69
C ILE A 718 -13.36 44.46 2.16
N ASP A 719 -12.76 43.53 2.92
CA ASP A 719 -12.31 43.77 4.29
C ASP A 719 -11.25 44.88 4.37
N GLY A 720 -10.30 44.88 3.43
CA GLY A 720 -9.30 45.95 3.28
C GLY A 720 -9.94 47.32 3.05
N CYS A 721 -10.85 47.42 2.09
CA CYS A 721 -11.61 48.64 1.78
C CYS A 721 -12.40 49.13 2.99
N CYS A 722 -13.14 48.24 3.67
CA CYS A 722 -13.85 48.55 4.91
C CYS A 722 -12.93 49.04 6.03
N LYS A 723 -11.73 48.46 6.18
CA LYS A 723 -10.72 48.92 7.15
C LYS A 723 -10.09 50.26 6.79
N SER A 724 -9.95 50.56 5.51
CA SER A 724 -9.42 51.83 5.02
C SER A 724 -10.43 52.99 5.04
N GLY A 725 -11.72 52.70 5.23
CA GLY A 725 -12.79 53.70 5.25
C GLY A 725 -13.56 53.85 3.93
N ASP A 726 -13.17 53.15 2.87
CA ASP A 726 -13.78 53.25 1.54
C ASP A 726 -14.92 52.24 1.35
N LEU A 727 -16.09 52.57 1.89
CA LEU A 727 -17.29 51.73 1.72
C LEU A 727 -17.78 51.70 0.28
N THR A 728 -17.70 52.81 -0.45
CA THR A 728 -18.22 52.89 -1.81
C THR A 728 -17.58 51.84 -2.70
N GLU A 729 -16.26 51.69 -2.59
CA GLU A 729 -15.54 50.67 -3.33
C GLU A 729 -15.80 49.25 -2.81
N ALA A 730 -15.94 49.07 -1.50
CA ALA A 730 -16.31 47.77 -0.91
C ALA A 730 -17.64 47.24 -1.48
N PHE A 731 -18.64 48.10 -1.63
CA PHE A 731 -19.92 47.76 -2.24
C PHE A 731 -19.81 47.52 -3.75
N ARG A 732 -19.01 48.32 -4.46
CA ARG A 732 -18.76 48.10 -5.90
C ARG A 732 -18.17 46.71 -6.16
N LEU A 733 -17.22 46.28 -5.33
CA LEU A 733 -16.60 44.95 -5.41
C LEU A 733 -17.58 43.83 -5.04
N PHE A 734 -18.48 44.07 -4.08
CA PHE A 734 -19.54 43.13 -3.72
C PHE A 734 -20.54 42.91 -4.87
N ASP A 735 -20.94 43.98 -5.55
CA ASP A 735 -21.83 43.88 -6.72
C ASP A 735 -21.11 43.18 -7.89
N GLU A 736 -19.84 43.48 -8.11
CA GLU A 736 -19.00 42.80 -9.11
C GLU A 736 -18.90 41.29 -8.87
N MET A 737 -18.71 40.89 -7.60
CA MET A 737 -18.68 39.48 -7.18
C MET A 737 -19.99 38.75 -7.55
N LYS A 738 -21.15 39.38 -7.31
CA LYS A 738 -22.46 38.84 -7.68
C LYS A 738 -22.64 38.75 -9.19
N LEU A 739 -22.25 39.79 -9.93
CA LEU A 739 -22.34 39.82 -11.40
C LEU A 739 -21.48 38.73 -12.06
N LYS A 740 -20.35 38.36 -11.45
CA LYS A 740 -19.48 37.25 -11.90
C LYS A 740 -20.01 35.86 -11.50
N GLY A 741 -21.17 35.77 -10.86
CA GLY A 741 -21.79 34.51 -10.44
C GLY A 741 -21.13 33.86 -9.22
N ILE A 742 -20.32 34.61 -8.46
CA ILE A 742 -19.68 34.11 -7.24
C ILE A 742 -20.63 34.36 -6.08
N ILE A 743 -21.09 33.29 -5.43
CA ILE A 743 -22.03 33.39 -4.30
C ILE A 743 -21.29 33.96 -3.08
N PRO A 744 -21.71 35.12 -2.54
CA PRO A 744 -21.13 35.67 -1.31
C PRO A 744 -21.39 34.73 -0.13
N ASP A 745 -20.34 34.45 0.63
CA ASP A 745 -20.46 33.67 1.85
C ASP A 745 -20.81 34.55 3.05
N SER A 746 -21.18 33.93 4.17
CA SER A 746 -21.52 34.64 5.41
C SER A 746 -20.39 35.57 5.90
N PHE A 747 -19.14 35.27 5.58
CA PHE A 747 -18.00 36.06 6.00
C PHE A 747 -17.96 37.41 5.25
N VAL A 748 -18.22 37.41 3.93
CA VAL A 748 -18.36 38.65 3.14
C VAL A 748 -19.47 39.56 3.70
N TYR A 749 -20.65 38.99 4.00
CA TYR A 749 -21.75 39.75 4.61
C TYR A 749 -21.36 40.31 5.99
N THR A 750 -20.69 39.51 6.82
CA THR A 750 -20.21 39.95 8.15
C THR A 750 -19.19 41.09 8.03
N THR A 751 -18.25 40.99 7.10
CA THR A 751 -17.24 42.02 6.84
C THR A 751 -17.86 43.34 6.39
N LEU A 752 -18.84 43.30 5.49
CA LEU A 752 -19.52 44.51 5.02
C LEU A 752 -20.37 45.15 6.12
N VAL A 753 -21.09 44.35 6.90
CA VAL A 753 -21.85 44.84 8.07
C VAL A 753 -20.89 45.50 9.07
N ASP A 754 -19.80 44.83 9.44
CA ASP A 754 -18.79 45.39 10.35
C ASP A 754 -18.13 46.67 9.80
N GLY A 755 -17.86 46.71 8.50
CA GLY A 755 -17.35 47.91 7.81
C GLY A 755 -18.31 49.09 7.86
N CYS A 756 -19.59 48.88 7.50
CA CYS A 756 -20.63 49.89 7.56
C CYS A 756 -20.81 50.40 9.01
N CYS A 757 -20.75 49.48 9.96
CA CYS A 757 -20.84 49.76 11.38
C CYS A 757 -19.68 50.60 11.93
N ARG A 758 -18.44 50.34 11.49
CA ARG A 758 -17.28 51.15 11.87
C ARG A 758 -17.34 52.59 11.35
N LEU A 759 -18.09 52.82 10.27
CA LEU A 759 -18.22 54.13 9.61
C LEU A 759 -19.60 54.77 9.84
N ASN A 760 -20.37 54.22 10.78
CA ASN A 760 -21.67 54.72 11.23
C ASN A 760 -22.76 54.79 10.13
N ASP A 761 -22.71 53.90 9.14
CA ASP A 761 -23.70 53.80 8.07
C ASP A 761 -24.71 52.68 8.34
N MET A 762 -25.69 52.96 9.21
CA MET A 762 -26.62 51.96 9.73
C MET A 762 -27.66 51.50 8.69
N GLU A 763 -28.08 52.39 7.78
CA GLU A 763 -29.09 52.08 6.75
C GLU A 763 -28.56 51.00 5.78
N ARG A 764 -27.30 51.14 5.35
CA ARG A 764 -26.66 50.13 4.50
C ARG A 764 -26.38 48.83 5.24
N ALA A 765 -26.00 48.89 6.51
CA ALA A 765 -25.78 47.70 7.34
C ALA A 765 -27.04 46.82 7.47
N ILE A 766 -28.21 47.44 7.70
CA ILE A 766 -29.51 46.74 7.80
C ILE A 766 -29.90 46.14 6.44
N THR A 767 -29.76 46.92 5.36
CA THR A 767 -30.10 46.46 4.01
C THR A 767 -29.29 45.23 3.60
N ILE A 768 -27.99 45.19 3.89
CA ILE A 768 -27.11 44.03 3.64
C ILE A 768 -27.57 42.82 4.46
N PHE A 769 -27.91 43.03 5.72
CA PHE A 769 -28.35 41.96 6.60
C PHE A 769 -29.64 41.31 6.07
N GLU A 770 -30.63 42.10 5.64
CA GLU A 770 -31.87 41.59 5.04
C GLU A 770 -31.65 40.89 3.69
N THR A 771 -30.61 41.26 2.93
CA THR A 771 -30.24 40.54 1.69
C THR A 771 -29.58 39.20 1.99
N ASN A 772 -28.79 39.09 3.06
CA ASN A 772 -28.22 37.81 3.51
C ASN A 772 -29.31 36.77 3.85
N GLU A 773 -30.42 37.19 4.46
CA GLU A 773 -31.54 36.29 4.79
C GLU A 773 -32.18 35.62 3.56
N LYS A 774 -32.09 36.27 2.40
CA LYS A 774 -32.63 35.76 1.14
C LYS A 774 -31.63 34.85 0.41
N ASP A 775 -30.34 35.15 0.53
CA ASP A 775 -29.28 34.55 -0.27
C ASP A 775 -28.56 33.35 0.42
N CYS A 776 -28.56 33.26 1.76
CA CYS A 776 -27.80 32.24 2.49
C CYS A 776 -28.57 31.60 3.66
N ALA A 777 -28.52 30.27 3.75
CA ALA A 777 -28.92 29.51 4.93
C ALA A 777 -27.71 29.32 5.86
N SER A 778 -27.86 29.66 7.14
CA SER A 778 -26.96 29.39 8.27
C SER A 778 -25.75 30.30 8.45
N THR A 779 -25.81 31.18 9.47
CA THR A 779 -24.78 31.40 10.52
C THR A 779 -25.16 32.60 11.39
N ALA A 780 -24.90 32.52 12.71
CA ALA A 780 -25.20 33.58 13.69
C ALA A 780 -24.20 34.77 13.66
N ALA A 781 -23.13 34.70 12.86
CA ALA A 781 -22.05 35.70 12.89
C ALA A 781 -22.43 37.09 12.32
N PRO A 782 -23.15 37.22 11.19
CA PRO A 782 -23.61 38.51 10.68
C PRO A 782 -24.60 39.18 11.64
N LEU A 783 -25.44 38.38 12.30
CA LEU A 783 -26.39 38.84 13.32
C LEU A 783 -25.64 39.41 14.54
N ASN A 784 -24.60 38.73 15.02
CA ASN A 784 -23.80 39.21 16.15
C ASN A 784 -23.02 40.50 15.83
N ALA A 785 -22.52 40.64 14.60
CA ALA A 785 -21.88 41.87 14.15
C ALA A 785 -22.87 43.05 14.08
N LEU A 786 -24.07 42.81 13.53
CA LEU A 786 -25.15 43.81 13.49
C LEU A 786 -25.61 44.19 14.91
N ILE A 787 -25.80 43.23 15.81
CA ILE A 787 -26.20 43.46 17.20
C ILE A 787 -25.13 44.27 17.93
N ASN A 788 -23.85 43.88 17.86
CA ASN A 788 -22.75 44.67 18.44
C ASN A 788 -22.75 46.12 17.96
N CYS A 789 -23.01 46.33 16.68
CA CYS A 789 -23.04 47.64 16.04
C CYS A 789 -24.24 48.50 16.46
N VAL A 790 -25.46 47.96 16.40
CA VAL A 790 -26.68 48.65 16.81
C VAL A 790 -26.61 49.04 18.28
N PHE A 791 -26.08 48.18 19.15
CA PHE A 791 -25.99 48.48 20.58
C PHE A 791 -24.81 49.40 20.95
N LYS A 792 -23.72 49.41 20.18
CA LYS A 792 -22.54 50.26 20.44
C LYS A 792 -22.61 51.64 19.77
N PHE A 793 -23.22 51.76 18.59
CA PHE A 793 -23.16 52.98 17.75
C PHE A 793 -24.52 53.46 17.19
N GLY A 794 -25.57 52.63 17.20
CA GLY A 794 -26.86 52.97 16.58
C GLY A 794 -27.68 54.05 17.33
N GLU A 795 -28.60 54.68 16.60
CA GLU A 795 -29.62 55.59 17.16
C GLU A 795 -30.56 54.88 18.14
N THR A 796 -31.05 55.61 19.13
CA THR A 796 -31.84 55.07 20.27
C THR A 796 -33.17 54.43 19.85
N GLU A 797 -33.74 54.81 18.71
CA GLU A 797 -35.08 54.36 18.29
C GLU A 797 -35.12 52.94 17.68
N LEU A 798 -34.04 52.48 17.06
CA LEU A 798 -33.99 51.14 16.42
C LEU A 798 -33.67 50.00 17.39
N LYS A 799 -33.09 50.31 18.55
CA LYS A 799 -32.63 49.31 19.53
C LYS A 799 -33.77 48.51 20.17
N PRO A 800 -34.91 49.11 20.58
CA PRO A 800 -36.03 48.38 21.17
C PRO A 800 -36.78 47.51 20.15
N GLU A 801 -36.94 48.01 18.91
CA GLU A 801 -37.59 47.27 17.82
C GLU A 801 -36.77 46.05 17.41
N LEU A 802 -35.44 46.18 17.31
CA LEU A 802 -34.55 45.06 17.04
C LEU A 802 -34.56 44.03 18.18
N MET A 803 -34.58 44.46 19.45
CA MET A 803 -34.74 43.54 20.59
C MET A 803 -36.06 42.77 20.50
N LYS A 804 -37.17 43.43 20.17
CA LYS A 804 -38.48 42.79 20.05
C LYS A 804 -38.50 41.76 18.93
N ARG A 805 -37.97 42.10 17.75
CA ARG A 805 -37.86 41.17 16.59
C ARG A 805 -37.01 39.94 16.92
N LEU A 806 -35.97 40.08 17.73
CA LEU A 806 -35.11 38.98 18.19
C LEU A 806 -35.79 38.08 19.24
N MET A 807 -36.68 38.64 20.05
CA MET A 807 -37.44 37.91 21.10
C MET A 807 -38.68 37.20 20.55
N ASP A 808 -39.34 37.76 19.53
CA ASP A 808 -40.58 37.22 18.94
C ASP A 808 -40.33 36.03 17.98
N GLY A 809 -39.09 35.56 17.85
CA GLY A 809 -38.76 34.38 17.03
C GLY A 809 -38.83 34.62 15.51
N SER A 810 -38.97 35.86 15.06
CA SER A 810 -39.12 36.20 13.63
C SER A 810 -37.94 35.77 12.72
N PHE A 811 -36.83 35.32 13.32
CA PHE A 811 -35.62 34.80 12.65
C PHE A 811 -35.53 33.26 12.63
N ASP A 812 -36.66 32.55 12.56
CA ASP A 812 -36.76 31.07 12.60
C ASP A 812 -35.83 30.30 11.62
N ARG A 813 -35.25 30.97 10.60
CA ARG A 813 -34.31 30.35 9.64
C ARG A 813 -32.82 30.52 9.96
N LEU A 814 -32.41 31.41 10.87
CA LEU A 814 -31.00 31.80 11.07
C LEU A 814 -30.35 31.28 12.37
N GLY A 815 -31.09 30.53 13.18
CA GLY A 815 -30.60 29.93 14.42
C GLY A 815 -30.85 30.80 15.64
N LYS A 816 -31.03 30.16 16.80
CA LYS A 816 -31.31 30.82 18.08
C LYS A 816 -30.13 31.74 18.49
N PRO A 817 -30.39 32.87 19.18
CA PRO A 817 -29.34 33.72 19.74
C PRO A 817 -28.37 32.91 20.61
N ASN A 818 -27.06 33.16 20.49
CA ASN A 818 -26.05 32.50 21.31
C ASN A 818 -25.74 33.29 22.60
N ASP A 819 -24.95 32.70 23.48
CA ASP A 819 -24.50 33.29 24.75
C ASP A 819 -23.86 34.69 24.59
N VAL A 820 -23.04 34.88 23.56
CA VAL A 820 -22.41 36.17 23.25
C VAL A 820 -23.47 37.23 22.91
N THR A 821 -24.53 36.85 22.19
CA THR A 821 -25.63 37.75 21.82
C THR A 821 -26.37 38.28 23.04
N TYR A 822 -26.72 37.39 23.96
CA TYR A 822 -27.38 37.77 25.22
C TYR A 822 -26.48 38.66 26.07
N ASN A 823 -25.17 38.41 26.11
CA ASN A 823 -24.22 39.21 26.88
C ASN A 823 -24.15 40.66 26.40
N ILE A 824 -24.12 40.88 25.09
CA ILE A 824 -24.07 42.22 24.49
C ILE A 824 -25.34 43.00 24.80
N MET A 825 -26.51 42.36 24.68
CA MET A 825 -27.80 42.98 25.00
C MET A 825 -27.93 43.34 26.48
N ILE A 826 -27.49 42.43 27.35
CA ILE A 826 -27.50 42.65 28.80
C ILE A 826 -26.54 43.80 29.17
N ASP A 827 -25.31 43.82 28.64
CA ASP A 827 -24.36 44.91 28.87
C ASP A 827 -24.90 46.28 28.41
N TYR A 828 -25.58 46.33 27.25
CA TYR A 828 -26.26 47.54 26.80
C TYR A 828 -27.36 48.01 27.76
N LEU A 829 -28.29 47.11 28.15
CA LEU A 829 -29.38 47.47 29.07
C LEU A 829 -28.85 47.92 30.42
N CYS A 830 -27.74 47.32 30.88
CA CYS A 830 -27.06 47.73 32.10
C CYS A 830 -26.42 49.13 31.98
N LYS A 831 -25.92 49.51 30.80
CA LYS A 831 -25.37 50.86 30.53
C LYS A 831 -26.46 51.94 30.42
N GLU A 832 -27.60 51.61 29.83
CA GLU A 832 -28.78 52.49 29.75
C GLU A 832 -29.56 52.60 31.08
N GLY A 833 -29.29 51.71 32.04
CA GLY A 833 -29.93 51.70 33.34
C GLY A 833 -31.26 50.93 33.41
N ASN A 834 -31.61 50.16 32.38
CA ASN A 834 -32.81 49.33 32.38
C ASN A 834 -32.51 47.91 32.94
N MET A 835 -32.30 47.85 34.25
CA MET A 835 -31.87 46.61 34.92
C MET A 835 -32.94 45.51 34.93
N GLU A 836 -34.23 45.86 34.94
CA GLU A 836 -35.32 44.88 34.93
C GLU A 836 -35.39 44.12 33.61
N ALA A 837 -35.24 44.82 32.48
CA ALA A 837 -35.14 44.20 31.17
C ALA A 837 -33.88 43.32 31.05
N GLY A 838 -32.73 43.77 31.59
CA GLY A 838 -31.49 42.99 31.62
C GLY A 838 -31.64 41.68 32.43
N ARG A 839 -32.31 41.73 33.58
CA ARG A 839 -32.61 40.55 34.41
C ARG A 839 -33.61 39.61 33.72
N GLY A 840 -34.59 40.17 33.01
CA GLY A 840 -35.53 39.42 32.17
C GLY A 840 -34.82 38.64 31.05
N LEU A 841 -33.83 39.24 30.39
CA LEU A 841 -33.02 38.56 29.37
C LEU A 841 -32.15 37.44 29.94
N LEU A 842 -31.57 37.61 31.13
CA LEU A 842 -30.82 36.53 31.79
C LEU A 842 -31.73 35.32 32.10
N HIS A 843 -32.96 35.57 32.55
CA HIS A 843 -33.92 34.49 32.80
C HIS A 843 -34.32 33.76 31.51
N HIS A 844 -34.51 34.51 30.42
CA HIS A 844 -34.76 33.95 29.10
C HIS A 844 -33.57 33.11 28.60
N MET A 845 -32.34 33.59 28.77
CA MET A 845 -31.12 32.87 28.40
C MET A 845 -31.03 31.51 29.11
N LYS A 846 -31.34 31.46 30.41
CA LYS A 846 -31.38 30.21 31.18
C LYS A 846 -32.48 29.26 30.70
N LYS A 847 -33.67 29.79 30.37
CA LYS A 847 -34.81 29.02 29.85
C LYS A 847 -34.48 28.32 28.51
N GLU A 848 -33.63 28.93 27.69
CA GLU A 848 -33.16 28.39 26.41
C GLU A 848 -31.95 27.41 26.56
N ASN A 849 -31.62 26.96 27.78
CA ASN A 849 -30.48 26.08 28.09
C ASN A 849 -29.10 26.64 27.71
N LEU A 850 -28.95 27.97 27.59
CA LEU A 850 -27.64 28.61 27.40
C LEU A 850 -27.02 28.91 28.77
N MET A 851 -25.75 28.55 28.96
CA MET A 851 -25.02 28.83 30.19
C MET A 851 -24.54 30.29 30.22
N PRO A 852 -24.97 31.10 31.21
CA PRO A 852 -24.45 32.46 31.34
C PRO A 852 -22.96 32.45 31.65
N SER A 853 -22.24 33.44 31.13
CA SER A 853 -20.80 33.57 31.30
C SER A 853 -20.45 34.51 32.47
N VAL A 854 -19.19 34.50 32.90
CA VAL A 854 -18.66 35.48 33.88
C VAL A 854 -18.94 36.92 33.42
N VAL A 855 -18.80 37.20 32.12
CA VAL A 855 -19.02 38.53 31.52
C VAL A 855 -20.47 39.00 31.66
N THR A 856 -21.43 38.06 31.56
CA THR A 856 -22.86 38.34 31.71
C THR A 856 -23.17 38.89 33.10
N TYR A 857 -22.68 38.18 34.12
CA TYR A 857 -22.87 38.53 35.51
C TYR A 857 -22.07 39.78 35.90
N THR A 858 -20.83 39.93 35.43
CA THR A 858 -20.01 41.14 35.63
C THR A 858 -20.68 42.39 35.06
N SER A 859 -21.33 42.28 33.88
CA SER A 859 -22.04 43.41 33.27
C SER A 859 -23.27 43.83 34.09
N LEU A 860 -24.04 42.86 34.61
CA LEU A 860 -25.15 43.11 35.53
C LEU A 860 -24.68 43.74 36.84
N LEU A 861 -23.63 43.20 37.45
CA LEU A 861 -23.05 43.74 38.69
C LEU A 861 -22.58 45.19 38.52
N ASN A 862 -21.92 45.51 37.41
CA ASN A 862 -21.52 46.87 37.07
C ASN A 862 -22.72 47.81 36.85
N GLY A 863 -23.78 47.33 36.20
CA GLY A 863 -25.02 48.09 36.03
C GLY A 863 -25.69 48.41 37.37
N TYR A 864 -25.79 47.41 38.25
CA TYR A 864 -26.36 47.58 39.59
C TYR A 864 -25.50 48.46 40.51
N ASP A 865 -24.15 48.40 40.40
CA ASP A 865 -23.24 49.31 41.13
C ASP A 865 -23.41 50.76 40.67
N LYS A 866 -23.54 51.00 39.35
CA LYS A 866 -23.80 52.35 38.81
C LYS A 866 -25.13 52.94 39.25
N MET A 867 -26.18 52.14 39.39
CA MET A 867 -27.50 52.58 39.84
C MET A 867 -27.65 52.66 41.37
N GLY A 868 -26.65 52.21 42.14
CA GLY A 868 -26.69 52.20 43.60
C GLY A 868 -27.69 51.20 44.20
N ARG A 869 -28.19 50.23 43.42
CA ARG A 869 -29.12 49.18 43.88
C ARG A 869 -28.34 48.01 44.48
N ARG A 870 -27.78 48.23 45.66
CA ARG A 870 -26.69 47.42 46.26
C ARG A 870 -27.13 46.05 46.80
N SER A 871 -28.37 45.89 47.25
CA SER A 871 -28.90 44.58 47.71
C SER A 871 -28.98 43.55 46.57
N GLU A 872 -29.26 44.00 45.35
CA GLU A 872 -29.34 43.13 44.18
C GLU A 872 -27.96 42.70 43.67
N ILE A 873 -26.89 43.46 43.93
CA ILE A 873 -25.50 43.10 43.59
C ILE A 873 -25.10 41.79 44.28
N PHE A 874 -25.36 41.68 45.58
CA PHE A 874 -25.01 40.49 46.35
C PHE A 874 -25.83 39.27 45.91
N SER A 875 -27.13 39.46 45.68
CA SER A 875 -27.99 38.40 45.16
C SER A 875 -27.53 37.88 43.79
N VAL A 876 -27.09 38.75 42.89
CA VAL A 876 -26.60 38.37 41.55
C VAL A 876 -25.26 37.63 41.64
N PHE A 877 -24.40 37.99 42.60
CA PHE A 877 -23.14 37.28 42.83
C PHE A 877 -23.33 35.89 43.40
N ASP A 878 -24.21 35.75 44.41
CA ASP A 878 -24.53 34.45 44.98
C ASP A 878 -25.17 33.53 43.93
N GLU A 879 -26.01 34.10 43.05
CA GLU A 879 -26.59 33.39 41.90
C GLU A 879 -25.51 32.91 40.90
N ALA A 880 -24.45 33.68 40.68
CA ALA A 880 -23.32 33.28 39.83
C ALA A 880 -22.53 32.11 40.43
N ILE A 881 -22.25 32.16 41.74
CA ILE A 881 -21.54 31.06 42.45
C ILE A 881 -22.40 29.79 42.46
N ALA A 882 -23.70 29.91 42.74
CA ALA A 882 -24.62 28.77 42.73
C ALA A 882 -24.78 28.13 41.34
N ALA A 883 -24.58 28.91 40.28
CA ALA A 883 -24.55 28.42 38.90
C ALA A 883 -23.22 27.73 38.52
N GLY A 884 -22.26 27.60 39.45
CA GLY A 884 -20.96 26.97 39.20
C GLY A 884 -20.00 27.82 38.37
N ILE A 885 -20.26 29.13 38.26
CA ILE A 885 -19.40 30.06 37.52
C ILE A 885 -18.29 30.54 38.44
N GLU A 886 -17.05 30.31 38.05
CA GLU A 886 -15.90 30.83 38.78
C GLU A 886 -15.72 32.33 38.53
N PRO A 887 -15.76 33.18 39.58
CA PRO A 887 -15.60 34.62 39.40
C PRO A 887 -14.21 34.99 38.90
N ASP A 888 -14.13 35.97 38.00
CA ASP A 888 -12.87 36.58 37.55
C ASP A 888 -12.45 37.75 38.46
N ASN A 889 -11.23 38.24 38.26
CA ASN A 889 -10.67 39.35 39.03
C ASN A 889 -11.52 40.64 38.89
N ILE A 890 -12.22 40.81 37.77
CA ILE A 890 -13.08 41.97 37.52
C ILE A 890 -14.34 41.87 38.39
N MET A 891 -15.02 40.73 38.39
CA MET A 891 -16.19 40.45 39.23
C MET A 891 -15.85 40.64 40.72
N TYR A 892 -14.73 40.06 41.19
CA TYR A 892 -14.27 40.27 42.57
C TYR A 892 -14.07 41.77 42.86
N SER A 893 -13.42 42.52 41.96
CA SER A 893 -13.17 43.95 42.19
C SER A 893 -14.45 44.79 42.31
N VAL A 894 -15.48 44.48 41.53
CA VAL A 894 -16.77 45.18 41.54
C VAL A 894 -17.50 44.93 42.87
N ILE A 895 -17.50 43.69 43.34
CA ILE A 895 -18.18 43.30 44.58
C ILE A 895 -17.42 43.77 45.82
N ILE A 896 -16.09 43.70 45.81
CA ILE A 896 -15.27 44.26 46.90
C ILE A 896 -15.51 45.77 47.01
N ASN A 897 -15.57 46.49 45.89
CA ASN A 897 -15.95 47.91 45.91
C ASN A 897 -17.37 48.13 46.45
N ALA A 898 -18.33 47.26 46.13
CA ALA A 898 -19.68 47.35 46.69
C ALA A 898 -19.70 47.13 48.21
N PHE A 899 -19.00 46.11 48.73
CA PHE A 899 -18.86 45.86 50.17
C PHE A 899 -18.16 47.02 50.90
N LEU A 900 -17.12 47.59 50.30
CA LEU A 900 -16.40 48.75 50.83
C LEU A 900 -17.29 50.00 50.89
N LYS A 901 -18.13 50.25 49.88
CA LYS A 901 -19.07 51.38 49.89
C LYS A 901 -20.20 51.22 50.94
N GLU A 902 -20.50 49.99 51.36
CA GLU A 902 -21.49 49.65 52.42
C GLU A 902 -20.88 49.58 53.83
N GLY A 903 -19.56 49.69 53.97
CA GLY A 903 -18.88 49.60 55.27
C GLY A 903 -18.68 48.17 55.79
N MET A 904 -18.93 47.16 54.96
CA MET A 904 -18.77 45.73 55.26
C MET A 904 -17.32 45.28 55.03
N THR A 905 -16.41 45.82 55.84
CA THR A 905 -14.95 45.69 55.64
C THR A 905 -14.43 44.29 55.92
N THR A 906 -15.09 43.55 56.82
CA THR A 906 -14.75 42.17 57.17
C THR A 906 -15.07 41.18 56.05
N GLU A 907 -16.25 41.26 55.43
CA GLU A 907 -16.58 40.39 54.28
C GLU A 907 -15.71 40.73 53.06
N ALA A 908 -15.42 42.02 52.85
CA ALA A 908 -14.51 42.46 51.78
C ALA A 908 -13.11 41.85 51.93
N LEU A 909 -12.54 41.83 53.15
CA LEU A 909 -11.23 41.22 53.43
C LEU A 909 -11.21 39.72 53.14
N VAL A 910 -12.25 38.98 53.54
CA VAL A 910 -12.36 37.53 53.28
C VAL A 910 -12.42 37.22 51.78
N LEU A 911 -13.11 38.05 50.99
CA LEU A 911 -13.16 37.91 49.54
C LEU A 911 -11.82 38.21 48.87
N VAL A 912 -11.09 39.22 49.38
CA VAL A 912 -9.74 39.55 48.93
C VAL A 912 -8.76 38.40 49.20
N ASP A 913 -8.81 37.78 50.38
CA ASP A 913 -7.96 36.64 50.72
C ASP A 913 -8.26 35.41 49.82
N LYS A 914 -9.53 35.17 49.49
CA LYS A 914 -9.94 34.13 48.52
C LYS A 914 -9.41 34.42 47.11
N MET A 915 -9.47 35.68 46.67
CA MET A 915 -8.93 36.10 45.36
C MET A 915 -7.41 35.87 45.29
N PHE A 916 -6.67 36.19 46.35
CA PHE A 916 -5.22 35.99 46.42
C PHE A 916 -4.80 34.52 46.48
N ALA A 917 -5.53 33.69 47.24
CA ALA A 917 -5.27 32.25 47.31
C ALA A 917 -5.41 31.56 45.95
N LYS A 918 -6.38 32.00 45.11
CA LYS A 918 -6.58 31.49 43.75
C LYS A 918 -5.42 31.86 42.81
N ASN A 919 -5.05 33.14 42.78
CA ASN A 919 -3.99 33.63 41.88
C ASN A 919 -2.59 33.09 42.23
N ALA A 920 -2.38 32.47 43.39
CA ALA A 920 -1.14 31.80 43.76
C ALA A 920 -1.00 30.38 43.17
N VAL A 921 -2.08 29.77 42.66
CA VAL A 921 -2.12 28.41 42.11
C VAL A 921 -1.99 28.40 40.57
N GLU A 922 -2.48 29.44 39.90
CA GLU A 922 -2.35 29.63 38.45
C GLU A 922 -1.15 30.53 38.14
N ASP A 923 0.02 29.96 37.86
CA ASP A 923 1.24 30.68 37.49
C ASP A 923 0.99 31.62 36.29
N GLY A 924 0.86 32.94 36.52
CA GLY A 924 1.06 33.96 35.47
C GLY A 924 0.15 35.19 35.42
N CYS A 925 -0.96 35.28 36.15
CA CYS A 925 -1.87 36.43 36.04
C CYS A 925 -1.57 37.56 37.05
N LYS A 926 -0.82 38.59 36.64
CA LYS A 926 -0.60 39.80 37.45
C LYS A 926 -1.87 40.68 37.49
N LEU A 927 -2.37 41.01 38.69
CA LEU A 927 -3.41 42.03 38.89
C LEU A 927 -2.94 43.37 38.30
N SER A 928 -3.85 44.10 37.65
CA SER A 928 -3.52 45.43 37.13
C SER A 928 -3.20 46.39 38.29
N ILE A 929 -2.17 47.22 38.13
CA ILE A 929 -1.77 48.22 39.14
C ILE A 929 -2.94 49.14 39.49
N SER A 930 -3.81 49.46 38.53
CA SER A 930 -5.05 50.23 38.75
C SER A 930 -6.06 49.55 39.67
N THR A 931 -6.21 48.23 39.56
CA THR A 931 -7.11 47.44 40.42
C THR A 931 -6.54 47.36 41.84
N CYS A 932 -5.23 47.11 41.98
CA CYS A 932 -4.53 47.14 43.27
C CYS A 932 -4.65 48.50 43.96
N ARG A 933 -4.44 49.60 43.23
CA ARG A 933 -4.59 50.98 43.75
C ARG A 933 -6.03 51.29 44.17
N SER A 934 -7.02 50.88 43.38
CA SER A 934 -8.45 51.11 43.70
C SER A 934 -8.89 50.34 44.95
N LEU A 935 -8.40 49.10 45.13
CA LEU A 935 -8.64 48.30 46.33
C LEU A 935 -8.02 48.96 47.57
N LEU A 936 -6.75 49.36 47.50
CA LEU A 936 -6.05 50.02 48.61
C LEU A 936 -6.73 51.35 49.00
N PHE A 937 -7.16 52.16 48.01
CA PHE A 937 -7.89 53.39 48.26
C PHE A 937 -9.26 53.15 48.90
N GLY A 938 -9.99 52.12 48.44
CA GLY A 938 -11.30 51.75 49.01
C GLY A 938 -11.22 51.28 50.46
N PHE A 939 -10.23 50.44 50.80
CA PHE A 939 -9.99 50.01 52.18
C PHE A 939 -9.53 51.17 53.07
N ALA A 940 -8.69 52.08 52.57
CA ALA A 940 -8.23 53.24 53.32
C ALA A 940 -9.33 54.26 53.65
N ARG A 941 -10.33 54.42 52.76
CA ARG A 941 -11.42 55.39 52.93
C ARG A 941 -12.50 54.92 53.93
N VAL A 942 -12.77 53.61 54.03
CA VAL A 942 -13.92 53.09 54.81
C VAL A 942 -13.52 52.12 55.93
N GLY A 943 -12.43 51.36 55.76
CA GLY A 943 -11.98 50.34 56.71
C GLY A 943 -10.81 50.72 57.60
N GLY A 944 -10.29 51.95 57.46
CA GLY A 944 -9.11 52.42 58.18
C GLY A 944 -7.78 51.94 57.59
N VAL A 945 -6.69 52.60 58.00
CA VAL A 945 -5.33 52.39 57.44
C VAL A 945 -4.82 50.97 57.67
N GLU A 946 -5.18 50.37 58.81
CA GLU A 946 -4.73 49.04 59.23
C GLU A 946 -5.25 47.90 58.32
N ALA A 947 -6.48 48.00 57.82
CA ALA A 947 -7.02 47.05 56.85
C ALA A 947 -6.35 47.20 55.47
N ALA A 948 -6.02 48.42 55.07
CA ALA A 948 -5.29 48.69 53.82
C ALA A 948 -3.84 48.20 53.89
N GLU A 949 -3.18 48.31 55.04
CA GLU A 949 -1.83 47.76 55.30
C GLU A 949 -1.81 46.24 55.15
N LYS A 950 -2.78 45.54 55.74
CA LYS A 950 -2.86 44.07 55.63
C LYS A 950 -3.07 43.59 54.18
N VAL A 951 -3.87 44.32 53.39
CA VAL A 951 -4.05 44.05 51.96
C VAL A 951 -2.77 44.34 51.16
N MET A 952 -2.03 45.41 51.51
CA MET A 952 -0.74 45.74 50.89
C MET A 952 0.31 44.66 51.19
N GLU A 953 0.43 44.18 52.43
CA GLU A 953 1.37 43.12 52.81
C GLU A 953 1.14 41.84 51.98
N ASN A 954 -0.13 41.45 51.77
CA ASN A 954 -0.47 40.32 50.91
C ASN A 954 -0.10 40.57 49.43
N MET A 955 -0.27 41.79 48.92
CA MET A 955 0.14 42.17 47.56
C MET A 955 1.67 42.17 47.36
N VAL A 956 2.42 42.61 48.36
CA VAL A 956 3.90 42.59 48.38
C VAL A 956 4.42 41.15 48.46
N ARG A 957 3.85 40.33 49.37
CA ARG A 957 4.22 38.91 49.52
C ARG A 957 4.06 38.11 48.21
N LEU A 958 3.07 38.46 47.40
CA LEU A 958 2.78 37.84 46.11
C LEU A 958 3.45 38.56 44.91
N LYS A 959 4.34 39.54 45.16
CA LYS A 959 5.11 40.32 44.17
C LYS A 959 4.26 41.13 43.17
N TYR A 960 3.06 41.59 43.56
CA TYR A 960 2.24 42.46 42.71
C TYR A 960 2.71 43.93 42.71
N ILE A 961 3.38 44.38 43.78
CA ILE A 961 3.89 45.75 43.97
C ILE A 961 5.34 45.67 44.49
N PRO A 962 6.26 46.57 44.09
CA PRO A 962 7.63 46.59 44.60
C PRO A 962 7.70 46.89 46.12
N ASP A 963 8.64 46.23 46.81
CA ASP A 963 8.83 46.24 48.27
C ASP A 963 9.04 47.65 48.91
N SER A 964 9.25 48.70 48.11
CA SER A 964 9.69 50.02 48.57
C SER A 964 8.57 51.08 48.69
N SER A 965 7.29 50.73 48.54
CA SER A 965 6.19 51.73 48.47
C SER A 965 5.37 51.77 49.76
N SER A 966 5.32 52.90 50.47
CA SER A 966 4.44 53.04 51.66
C SER A 966 2.97 53.22 51.28
N VAL A 967 2.02 52.76 52.13
CA VAL A 967 0.56 52.92 51.93
C VAL A 967 0.19 54.38 51.69
N THR A 968 0.84 55.30 52.41
CA THR A 968 0.62 56.75 52.32
C THR A 968 1.16 57.37 51.03
N GLU A 969 2.29 56.92 50.47
CA GLU A 969 2.80 57.42 49.18
C GLU A 969 1.93 56.97 48.00
N LEU A 970 1.49 55.71 47.98
CA LEU A 970 0.62 55.17 46.92
C LEU A 970 -0.79 55.78 46.92
N ILE A 971 -1.28 56.21 48.09
CA ILE A 971 -2.55 56.94 48.23
C ILE A 971 -2.37 58.43 47.89
N ASN A 972 -1.27 59.08 48.29
CA ASN A 972 -1.05 60.52 48.08
C ASN A 972 -0.76 60.91 46.62
N GLU A 973 -0.19 60.02 45.79
CA GLU A 973 -0.08 60.27 44.34
C GLU A 973 -1.46 60.43 43.65
N SER A 974 -2.54 59.93 44.25
CA SER A 974 -3.90 60.11 43.72
C SER A 974 -4.42 61.55 43.85
N CYS A 975 -4.04 62.27 44.90
CA CYS A 975 -4.37 63.69 45.08
C CYS A 975 -3.65 64.59 44.05
N ILE A 976 -2.49 64.16 43.57
CA ILE A 976 -1.68 64.94 42.62
C ILE A 976 -2.16 64.72 41.16
N SER A 977 -2.61 63.51 40.80
CA SER A 977 -3.10 63.20 39.45
C SER A 977 -4.55 63.64 39.18
N SER A 978 -5.37 63.80 40.22
CA SER A 978 -6.77 64.29 40.08
C SER A 978 -6.89 65.82 40.12
N ASN A 979 -5.96 66.53 40.77
CA ASN A 979 -5.96 68.01 40.82
C ASN A 979 -5.36 68.69 39.57
N GLN A 980 -4.81 67.95 38.60
CA GLN A 980 -4.32 68.53 37.32
C GLN A 980 -5.33 68.52 36.17
N ARG A 981 -6.60 68.16 36.41
CA ARG A 981 -7.67 68.18 35.37
C ARG A 981 -8.92 68.99 35.74
N MET A 982 -8.90 69.79 36.80
CA MET A 982 -10.03 70.64 37.22
C MET A 982 -9.73 72.14 37.37
N GLU A 983 -8.63 72.64 36.79
CA GLU A 983 -8.42 74.09 36.57
C GLU A 983 -8.13 74.38 35.09
N ALA A 984 -9.13 74.15 34.24
CA ALA A 984 -9.18 74.68 32.87
C ALA A 984 -10.64 74.65 32.38
N ASP A 985 -11.52 75.39 33.07
CA ASP A 985 -12.76 75.97 32.51
C ASP A 985 -13.60 76.62 33.63
N ALA A 986 -13.22 77.86 34.00
CA ALA A 986 -14.11 78.91 34.50
C ALA A 986 -13.40 80.28 34.34
N THR A 987 -13.95 81.08 33.43
CA THR A 987 -13.55 82.38 32.84
C THR A 987 -13.33 83.56 33.80
N PRO A 988 -12.76 84.71 33.35
CA PRO A 988 -12.08 85.02 32.09
C PRO A 988 -10.55 85.22 32.21
#